data_AF-V8NRF8-F1
#
_entry.id   AF-V8NRF8-F1
#
_cell.length_a   1.000
_cell.length_b   1.000
_cell.length_c   1.000
_cell.angle_alpha   90.00
_cell.angle_beta   90.00
_cell.angle_gamma   90.00
#
_symmetry.space_group_name_H-M   'P 1'
#
loop_
_entity.id
_entity.type
_entity.pdbx_description
1 polymer ?
#
loop_
_entity_poly.entity_id
_entity_poly.type
_entity_poly.pdbx_seq_one_letter_code
_entity_poly.pdbx_strand_id
1 'polypeptide(L)'
;MELETSDQAVVMRDDNKRRRRRRMKPYCTANTLSSTELISIEFVFPTTSIVLDVPTNCTVEQMKAQVWMRAVEGHQTSDLFRRITPDQFLLLYQKKGQWYEIYDKHQIIQTLDCILYWKVLQKKVGKIHVVEKPNPSEEVQEFQNQLNYLIGYDVTDVSNVHDDELEFARRRLVTPRTIEVSCRDPKLYSMSPWTTSKPLPEYLLSRIANSNIFINIHRGTTSQKIKVAVDDTPDVILQSFFTKMAKKKSLMNIPEDYSEQDFVLRVSGRDEYIIGETPIKNFHWIRQCLKKGDEIHLVLDEPPDSNQDEVQKEEWPLVDDCTGVSGYHEQLTIHGKDHERVFTISLWDCNRKFRVKIIGIDIPILPRNTDLTVFVEANIQHGQQLLSQRRTTAKPFTEEVLWNIWLEFDIKIKDLPKGALLTLQIYCGKTPPPSAKGNPHPQDSPSSDPKYKTQLLYYVNLLMIDHRSLLRTGDYVLHMWKIPGKGEEQGSINADKLTSATNPDKENSMAISIVLDKYCHPIALPKHKIAADPPGGRARVEMPNQLRKQLEEIIATDLLNPLTPEDKELLWHFRYESIKHPKAYPKLLSSVKWGEQKLVAETYQLLAKREAWDQSALDVGLPIQLLDCNFSDETVRTMAVQKLEGLEDDDVLHYLLQLVQNKRIGHFLFWFLRSEIAQSMHYQQRFAVILEAYLRGCGKAMLKDFLKQVQVTELLHKVTREIKAISAEKYDVTPQVIAQLKQKLERLQDNKFPECFRVPYDPGLKAGALVVSIIFFSLSKVR
;
A
#
# COMPACT_ATOMS: atom_id res chain seq x y z
N MET A 1 15.17 -40.54 6.47
CA MET A 1 15.07 -41.19 7.79
C MET A 1 16.23 -40.65 8.60
N GLU A 2 15.95 -39.61 9.39
CA GLU A 2 16.64 -39.16 10.61
C GLU A 2 15.97 -37.83 10.98
N LEU A 3 15.16 -37.89 12.04
CA LEU A 3 14.43 -36.79 12.63
C LEU A 3 15.34 -36.14 13.68
N GLU A 4 15.76 -34.90 13.47
CA GLU A 4 16.34 -34.08 14.54
C GLU A 4 15.29 -33.06 15.01
N THR A 5 14.83 -33.30 16.24
CA THR A 5 14.01 -32.44 17.07
C THR A 5 14.79 -31.20 17.48
N SER A 6 14.42 -30.03 16.96
CA SER A 6 14.91 -28.74 17.45
C SER A 6 13.91 -28.13 18.42
N ASP A 7 14.14 -28.33 19.72
CA ASP A 7 13.50 -27.56 20.79
C ASP A 7 13.76 -26.06 20.58
N GLN A 8 12.70 -25.30 20.31
CA GLN A 8 12.75 -23.84 20.31
C GLN A 8 12.61 -23.34 21.76
N ALA A 9 13.69 -22.76 22.28
CA ALA A 9 13.65 -22.03 23.54
C ALA A 9 12.69 -20.84 23.43
N VAL A 10 11.64 -20.87 24.25
CA VAL A 10 10.66 -19.80 24.45
C VAL A 10 11.39 -18.57 25.02
N VAL A 11 11.51 -17.52 24.21
CA VAL A 11 11.97 -16.21 24.68
C VAL A 11 10.75 -15.44 25.19
N MET A 12 10.67 -15.30 26.52
CA MET A 12 9.65 -14.53 27.22
C MET A 12 9.63 -13.07 26.76
N ARG A 13 8.41 -12.54 26.70
CA ARG A 13 8.05 -11.17 26.31
C ARG A 13 8.63 -10.17 27.32
N ASP A 14 9.39 -9.19 26.83
CA ASP A 14 9.71 -7.98 27.58
C ASP A 14 8.84 -6.85 26.98
N ASP A 15 7.68 -6.65 27.59
CA ASP A 15 6.67 -5.67 27.19
C ASP A 15 7.20 -4.25 27.45
N ASN A 16 7.94 -3.67 26.50
CA ASN A 16 8.03 -2.22 26.28
C ASN A 16 8.95 -1.76 25.13
N LYS A 17 9.31 -2.62 24.17
CA LYS A 17 10.03 -2.19 22.97
C LYS A 17 9.19 -2.43 21.72
N ARG A 18 8.29 -1.49 21.42
CA ARG A 18 7.79 -1.28 20.05
C ARG A 18 9.02 -1.24 19.15
N ARG A 19 9.16 -2.26 18.29
CA ARG A 19 10.35 -2.46 17.45
C ARG A 19 10.42 -1.32 16.44
N ARG A 20 11.10 -0.22 16.80
CA ARG A 20 11.72 0.66 15.80
C ARG A 20 12.48 -0.27 14.87
N ARG A 21 12.07 -0.39 13.60
CA ARG A 21 12.92 -0.93 12.55
C ARG A 21 14.20 -0.09 12.57
N ARG A 22 15.20 -0.53 13.33
CA ARG A 22 16.56 -0.04 13.21
C ARG A 22 16.98 -0.47 11.81
N ARG A 23 16.76 0.40 10.82
CA ARG A 23 17.58 0.39 9.61
C ARG A 23 19.01 0.35 10.13
N MET A 24 19.73 -0.72 9.82
CA MET A 24 21.18 -0.70 9.97
C MET A 24 21.64 0.56 9.22
N LYS A 25 22.19 1.53 9.95
CA LYS A 25 22.93 2.62 9.30
C LYS A 25 24.05 1.93 8.54
N PRO A 26 24.17 2.11 7.21
CA PRO A 26 25.30 1.57 6.49
C PRO A 26 26.54 2.29 7.02
N TYR A 27 27.33 1.57 7.81
CA TYR A 27 28.69 1.98 8.14
C TYR A 27 29.50 1.73 6.88
N CYS A 28 29.80 2.78 6.14
CA CYS A 28 30.77 2.73 5.05
C CYS A 28 31.83 3.78 5.39
N THR A 29 33.00 3.31 5.83
CA THR A 29 34.18 4.15 6.04
C THR A 29 34.56 4.80 4.72
N ALA A 30 34.61 6.13 4.71
CA ALA A 30 35.22 6.88 3.63
C ALA A 30 36.70 6.50 3.57
N ASN A 31 37.10 5.79 2.51
CA ASN A 31 38.38 5.95 1.80
C ASN A 31 38.59 4.74 0.88
N THR A 32 38.33 4.95 -0.42
CA THR A 32 39.10 4.53 -1.62
C THR A 32 38.15 4.54 -2.83
N LEU A 33 38.11 5.66 -3.56
CA LEU A 33 37.57 5.70 -4.92
C LEU A 33 38.72 5.43 -5.89
N SER A 34 38.72 4.27 -6.56
CA SER A 34 39.19 4.08 -7.96
C SER A 34 39.39 2.60 -8.31
N SER A 35 38.30 1.87 -8.60
CA SER A 35 38.28 0.72 -9.53
C SER A 35 36.89 0.07 -9.47
N THR A 36 36.37 -0.42 -10.59
CA THR A 36 35.21 -1.33 -10.59
C THR A 36 35.55 -2.54 -9.72
N GLU A 37 34.99 -2.59 -8.50
CA GLU A 37 35.22 -3.68 -7.56
C GLU A 37 34.65 -4.97 -8.18
N LEU A 38 35.47 -6.00 -8.32
CA LEU A 38 35.00 -7.34 -8.70
C LEU A 38 34.67 -8.11 -7.42
N ILE A 39 33.63 -8.93 -7.47
CA ILE A 39 33.29 -9.83 -6.36
C ILE A 39 33.32 -11.26 -6.86
N SER A 40 34.10 -12.11 -6.18
CA SER A 40 34.14 -13.55 -6.43
C SER A 40 32.92 -14.25 -5.81
N ILE A 41 32.16 -14.96 -6.63
CA ILE A 41 30.95 -15.69 -6.23
C ILE A 41 31.04 -17.13 -6.72
N GLU A 42 30.80 -18.07 -5.81
CA GLU A 42 30.60 -19.49 -6.09
C GLU A 42 29.11 -19.76 -6.37
N PHE A 43 28.78 -20.13 -7.60
CA PHE A 43 27.46 -20.56 -8.03
C PHE A 43 27.37 -22.09 -7.88
N VAL A 44 26.50 -22.55 -6.99
CA VAL A 44 26.30 -23.96 -6.65
C VAL A 44 25.08 -24.49 -7.40
N PHE A 45 25.32 -25.42 -8.32
CA PHE A 45 24.30 -26.17 -9.05
C PHE A 45 24.04 -27.52 -8.36
N PRO A 46 22.96 -28.25 -8.72
CA PRO A 46 22.67 -29.56 -8.12
C PRO A 46 23.82 -30.59 -8.23
N THR A 47 24.63 -30.50 -9.30
CA THR A 47 25.69 -31.48 -9.60
C THR A 47 27.11 -30.90 -9.59
N THR A 48 27.29 -29.58 -9.61
CA THR A 48 28.59 -28.92 -9.79
C THR A 48 28.61 -27.51 -9.16
N SER A 49 29.77 -26.86 -9.14
CA SER A 49 29.89 -25.44 -8.78
C SER A 49 30.82 -24.70 -9.73
N ILE A 50 30.56 -23.40 -9.94
CA ILE A 50 31.34 -22.52 -10.81
C ILE A 50 31.68 -21.25 -10.02
N VAL A 51 32.93 -20.83 -10.01
CA VAL A 51 33.35 -19.56 -9.39
C VAL A 51 33.55 -18.50 -10.47
N LEU A 52 32.94 -17.33 -10.31
CA LEU A 52 33.05 -16.20 -11.23
C LEU A 52 33.34 -14.89 -10.49
N ASP A 53 34.17 -14.05 -11.09
CA ASP A 53 34.41 -12.68 -10.66
C ASP A 53 33.45 -11.75 -11.40
N VAL A 54 32.51 -11.17 -10.67
CA VAL A 54 31.40 -10.39 -11.25
C VAL A 54 31.58 -8.90 -10.95
N PRO A 55 31.43 -8.00 -11.95
CA PRO A 55 31.44 -6.55 -11.72
C PRO A 55 30.33 -6.10 -10.77
N THR A 56 30.68 -5.32 -9.75
CA THR A 56 29.74 -4.78 -8.75
C THR A 56 28.63 -3.89 -9.31
N ASN A 57 28.84 -3.30 -10.48
CA ASN A 57 27.94 -2.36 -11.12
C ASN A 57 27.06 -2.99 -12.22
N CYS A 58 27.17 -4.31 -12.46
CA CYS A 58 26.26 -5.00 -13.38
C CYS A 58 24.96 -5.43 -12.68
N THR A 59 23.94 -5.73 -13.49
CA THR A 59 22.62 -6.17 -13.00
C THR A 59 22.59 -7.67 -12.72
N VAL A 60 21.61 -8.13 -11.94
CA VAL A 60 21.35 -9.56 -11.73
C VAL A 60 21.12 -10.30 -13.06
N GLU A 61 20.41 -9.71 -14.02
CA GLU A 61 20.18 -10.28 -15.35
C GLU A 61 21.50 -10.51 -16.10
N GLN A 62 22.40 -9.53 -16.05
CA GLN A 62 23.74 -9.64 -16.66
C GLN A 62 24.59 -10.69 -15.94
N MET A 63 24.51 -10.77 -14.61
CA MET A 63 25.14 -11.84 -13.84
C MET A 63 24.60 -13.22 -14.24
N LYS A 64 23.27 -13.37 -14.32
CA LYS A 64 22.61 -14.62 -14.77
C LYS A 64 23.12 -15.02 -16.15
N ALA A 65 23.24 -14.07 -17.09
CA ALA A 65 23.76 -14.33 -18.43
C ALA A 65 25.23 -14.80 -18.42
N GLN A 66 26.09 -14.17 -17.61
CA GLN A 66 27.50 -14.58 -17.47
C GLN A 66 27.63 -15.99 -16.86
N VAL A 67 26.85 -16.28 -15.82
CA VAL A 67 26.78 -17.60 -15.19
C VAL A 67 26.32 -18.64 -16.23
N TRP A 68 25.30 -18.31 -17.02
CA TRP A 68 24.78 -19.19 -18.05
C TRP A 68 25.81 -19.51 -19.14
N MET A 69 26.47 -18.49 -19.69
CA MET A 69 27.49 -18.69 -20.72
C MET A 69 28.62 -19.59 -20.22
N ARG A 70 29.11 -19.34 -19.00
CA ARG A 70 30.18 -20.15 -18.39
C ARG A 70 29.74 -21.58 -18.08
N ALA A 71 28.48 -21.78 -17.68
CA ALA A 71 27.95 -23.11 -17.43
C ALA A 71 27.75 -23.94 -18.71
N VAL A 72 27.45 -23.29 -19.84
CA VAL A 72 27.35 -23.92 -21.18
C VAL A 72 28.73 -24.29 -21.73
N GLU A 73 29.75 -23.46 -21.51
CA GLU A 73 31.15 -23.76 -21.89
C GLU A 73 31.75 -24.92 -21.06
N GLY A 74 31.25 -25.13 -19.84
CA GLY A 74 31.65 -26.21 -18.94
C GLY A 74 31.17 -27.59 -19.40
N HIS A 75 32.09 -28.52 -19.68
CA HIS A 75 31.77 -29.84 -20.25
C HIS A 75 31.00 -30.78 -19.31
N GLN A 76 30.95 -30.50 -18.00
CA GLN A 76 30.31 -31.37 -16.98
C GLN A 76 28.82 -31.05 -16.73
N THR A 77 28.32 -29.90 -17.19
CA THR A 77 26.97 -29.40 -16.89
C THR A 77 26.06 -29.31 -18.12
N SER A 78 26.58 -29.52 -19.32
CA SER A 78 25.94 -29.13 -20.59
C SER A 78 24.53 -29.68 -20.84
N ASP A 79 24.12 -30.82 -20.28
CA ASP A 79 22.79 -31.41 -20.58
C ASP A 79 21.63 -30.74 -19.84
N LEU A 80 21.85 -30.23 -18.63
CA LEU A 80 20.85 -29.46 -17.87
C LEU A 80 20.57 -28.10 -18.54
N PHE A 81 21.62 -27.40 -18.96
CA PHE A 81 21.54 -26.07 -19.59
C PHE A 81 21.05 -26.10 -21.05
N ARG A 82 21.04 -27.26 -21.70
CA ARG A 82 20.40 -27.43 -23.02
C ARG A 82 18.90 -27.68 -22.93
N ARG A 83 18.41 -28.18 -21.80
CA ARG A 83 17.00 -28.53 -21.58
C ARG A 83 16.18 -27.40 -20.96
N ILE A 84 16.83 -26.54 -20.20
CA ILE A 84 16.21 -25.52 -19.37
C ILE A 84 16.62 -24.14 -19.90
N THR A 85 15.78 -23.11 -19.76
CA THR A 85 16.12 -21.73 -20.11
C THR A 85 16.59 -20.94 -18.88
N PRO A 86 17.29 -19.80 -19.07
CA PRO A 86 17.73 -18.98 -17.95
C PRO A 86 16.62 -18.48 -17.01
N ASP A 87 15.38 -18.44 -17.49
CA ASP A 87 14.22 -17.99 -16.72
C ASP A 87 13.61 -19.08 -15.82
N GLN A 88 14.03 -20.33 -16.01
CA GLN A 88 13.55 -21.49 -15.25
C GLN A 88 14.40 -21.80 -14.03
N PHE A 89 15.40 -20.96 -13.69
CA PHE A 89 16.16 -21.09 -12.46
C PHE A 89 16.04 -19.89 -11.53
N LEU A 90 16.05 -20.19 -10.23
CA LEU A 90 16.09 -19.26 -9.11
C LEU A 90 17.54 -19.13 -8.62
N LEU A 91 17.91 -17.91 -8.23
CA LEU A 91 19.17 -17.62 -7.56
C LEU A 91 18.90 -17.47 -6.07
N LEU A 92 19.36 -18.40 -5.25
CA LEU A 92 19.11 -18.43 -3.81
C LEU A 92 20.38 -18.21 -3.00
N TYR A 93 20.29 -17.53 -1.87
CA TYR A 93 21.36 -17.45 -0.88
C TYR A 93 20.82 -17.63 0.52
N GLN A 94 21.69 -18.01 1.45
CA GLN A 94 21.32 -18.20 2.85
C GLN A 94 21.83 -17.06 3.72
N LYS A 95 20.95 -16.51 4.56
CA LYS A 95 21.27 -15.50 5.57
C LYS A 95 20.58 -15.86 6.88
N LYS A 96 21.36 -16.02 7.95
CA LYS A 96 20.89 -16.39 9.30
C LYS A 96 19.95 -17.63 9.31
N GLY A 97 20.29 -18.65 8.52
CA GLY A 97 19.50 -19.89 8.44
C GLY A 97 18.29 -19.83 7.48
N GLN A 98 17.90 -18.66 6.97
CA GLN A 98 16.78 -18.51 6.04
C GLN A 98 17.26 -18.40 4.58
N TRP A 99 16.44 -18.90 3.67
CA TRP A 99 16.66 -18.83 2.23
C TRP A 99 16.03 -17.58 1.63
N TYR A 100 16.82 -16.87 0.82
CA TYR A 100 16.41 -15.69 0.10
C TYR A 100 16.64 -15.86 -1.39
N GLU A 101 15.71 -15.39 -2.20
CA GLU A 101 15.83 -15.31 -3.64
C GLU A 101 16.34 -13.94 -4.09
N ILE A 102 17.32 -13.95 -4.99
CA ILE A 102 17.76 -12.80 -5.77
C ILE A 102 16.76 -12.67 -6.92
N TYR A 103 15.65 -12.01 -6.62
CA TYR A 103 14.46 -11.99 -7.46
C TYR A 103 14.52 -10.92 -8.56
N ASP A 104 14.98 -9.71 -8.22
CA ASP A 104 14.94 -8.58 -9.15
C ASP A 104 16.11 -8.62 -10.13
N LYS A 105 15.81 -9.02 -11.36
CA LYS A 105 16.77 -9.11 -12.47
C LYS A 105 17.45 -7.77 -12.80
N HIS A 106 16.82 -6.64 -12.49
CA HIS A 106 17.37 -5.31 -12.78
C HIS A 106 18.16 -4.71 -11.61
N GLN A 107 18.16 -5.36 -10.44
CA GLN A 107 18.91 -4.88 -9.29
C GLN A 107 20.42 -4.95 -9.55
N ILE A 108 21.15 -3.95 -9.04
CA ILE A 108 22.60 -3.90 -9.16
C ILE A 108 23.25 -4.75 -8.08
N ILE A 109 24.23 -5.57 -8.44
CA ILE A 109 24.82 -6.59 -7.55
C ILE A 109 25.32 -6.03 -6.22
N GLN A 110 26.05 -4.90 -6.23
CA GLN A 110 26.57 -4.31 -4.99
C GLN A 110 25.49 -3.90 -3.98
N THR A 111 24.24 -3.76 -4.42
CA THR A 111 23.10 -3.37 -3.58
C THR A 111 22.38 -4.59 -3.00
N LEU A 112 22.69 -5.80 -3.49
CA LEU A 112 22.14 -7.05 -2.96
C LEU A 112 22.49 -7.20 -1.48
N ASP A 113 21.50 -7.64 -0.71
CA ASP A 113 21.67 -7.83 0.73
C ASP A 113 22.69 -8.93 1.05
N CYS A 114 22.80 -9.97 0.20
CA CYS A 114 23.81 -11.02 0.34
C CYS A 114 25.24 -10.46 0.26
N ILE A 115 25.50 -9.53 -0.67
CA ILE A 115 26.80 -8.88 -0.84
C ILE A 115 27.15 -8.05 0.39
N LEU A 116 26.22 -7.22 0.85
CA LEU A 116 26.42 -6.41 2.06
C LEU A 116 26.67 -7.28 3.29
N TYR A 117 25.93 -8.37 3.42
CA TYR A 117 26.09 -9.36 4.49
C TYR A 117 27.46 -10.04 4.45
N TRP A 118 27.93 -10.46 3.28
CA TRP A 118 29.25 -11.08 3.12
C TRP A 118 30.40 -10.10 3.40
N LYS A 119 30.25 -8.82 3.00
CA LYS A 119 31.22 -7.76 3.34
C LYS A 119 31.33 -7.56 4.86
N VAL A 120 30.21 -7.54 5.58
CA VAL A 120 30.18 -7.45 7.05
C VAL A 120 30.85 -8.67 7.70
N LEU A 121 30.66 -9.86 7.12
CA LEU A 121 31.29 -11.10 7.59
C LEU A 121 32.73 -11.29 7.11
N GLN A 122 33.29 -10.35 6.34
CA GLN A 122 34.62 -10.45 5.72
C GLN A 122 34.82 -11.73 4.89
N LYS A 123 33.75 -12.24 4.26
CA LYS A 123 33.84 -13.39 3.36
C LYS A 123 34.50 -12.98 2.05
N LYS A 124 35.55 -13.70 1.64
CA LYS A 124 36.24 -13.48 0.36
C LYS A 124 35.45 -13.99 -0.85
N VAL A 125 34.69 -15.07 -0.69
CA VAL A 125 33.87 -15.68 -1.75
C VAL A 125 32.45 -15.87 -1.22
N GLY A 126 31.49 -15.33 -1.96
CA GLY A 126 30.06 -15.51 -1.72
C GLY A 126 29.55 -16.84 -2.27
N LYS A 127 28.41 -17.35 -1.78
CA LYS A 127 27.76 -18.56 -2.32
C LYS A 127 26.33 -18.25 -2.76
N ILE A 128 26.00 -18.60 -4.00
CA ILE A 128 24.65 -18.51 -4.58
C ILE A 128 24.27 -19.89 -5.10
N HIS A 129 23.13 -20.41 -4.66
CA HIS A 129 22.56 -21.67 -5.13
C HIS A 129 21.67 -21.42 -6.35
N VAL A 130 21.86 -22.21 -7.39
CA VAL A 130 21.04 -22.15 -8.60
C VAL A 130 20.10 -23.34 -8.60
N VAL A 131 18.80 -23.08 -8.47
CA VAL A 131 17.77 -24.11 -8.28
C VAL A 131 16.72 -24.00 -9.37
N GLU A 132 16.25 -25.13 -9.89
CA GLU A 132 15.14 -25.15 -10.85
C GLU A 132 13.86 -24.62 -10.19
N LYS A 133 13.12 -23.76 -10.89
CA LYS A 133 11.86 -23.22 -10.41
C LYS A 133 10.81 -24.34 -10.37
N PRO A 134 10.24 -24.68 -9.19
CA PRO A 134 9.26 -25.75 -9.10
C PRO A 134 7.94 -25.36 -9.79
N ASN A 135 7.26 -26.35 -10.37
CA ASN A 135 5.88 -26.18 -10.82
C ASN A 135 4.94 -26.11 -9.61
N PRO A 136 3.91 -25.24 -9.63
CA PRO A 136 2.95 -25.16 -8.53
C PRO A 136 2.19 -26.48 -8.39
N SER A 137 2.01 -26.93 -7.15
CA SER A 137 1.19 -28.11 -6.83
C SER A 137 -0.31 -27.81 -7.00
N GLU A 138 -1.13 -28.87 -7.09
CA GLU A 138 -2.60 -28.75 -7.19
C GLU A 138 -3.19 -28.01 -5.97
N GLU A 139 -2.70 -28.31 -4.76
CA GLU A 139 -3.13 -27.64 -3.52
C GLU A 139 -2.84 -26.13 -3.54
N VAL A 140 -1.71 -25.71 -4.11
CA VAL A 140 -1.35 -24.29 -4.25
C VAL A 140 -2.28 -23.61 -5.24
N GLN A 141 -2.64 -24.28 -6.34
CA GLN A 141 -3.57 -23.75 -7.32
C GLN A 141 -4.99 -23.62 -6.76
N GLU A 142 -5.47 -24.61 -6.00
CA GLU A 142 -6.77 -24.55 -5.33
C GLU A 142 -6.83 -23.41 -4.32
N PHE A 143 -5.78 -23.24 -3.51
CA PHE A 143 -5.71 -22.13 -2.57
C PHE A 143 -5.69 -20.78 -3.29
N GLN A 144 -4.94 -20.65 -4.40
CA GLN A 144 -4.97 -19.44 -5.22
C GLN A 144 -6.38 -19.15 -5.77
N ASN A 145 -7.09 -20.17 -6.24
CA ASN A 145 -8.46 -20.01 -6.73
C ASN A 145 -9.42 -19.54 -5.61
N GLN A 146 -9.25 -20.06 -4.40
CA GLN A 146 -9.99 -19.61 -3.22
C GLN A 146 -9.72 -18.14 -2.89
N LEU A 147 -8.46 -17.71 -2.97
CA LEU A 147 -8.08 -16.30 -2.78
C LEU A 147 -8.69 -15.42 -3.87
N ASN A 148 -8.61 -15.83 -5.14
CA ASN A 148 -9.18 -15.09 -6.26
C ASN A 148 -10.70 -14.91 -6.10
N TYR A 149 -11.42 -15.93 -5.61
CA TYR A 149 -12.85 -15.82 -5.28
C TYR A 149 -13.11 -14.78 -4.17
N LEU A 150 -12.37 -14.84 -3.07
CA LEU A 150 -12.48 -13.89 -1.96
C LEU A 150 -12.12 -12.46 -2.34
N ILE A 151 -11.15 -12.27 -3.23
CA ILE A 151 -10.70 -10.96 -3.71
C ILE A 151 -11.68 -10.43 -4.77
N GLY A 152 -12.25 -11.29 -5.61
CA GLY A 152 -13.06 -10.90 -6.77
C GLY A 152 -12.22 -10.39 -7.94
N TYR A 153 -10.93 -10.67 -7.93
CA TYR A 153 -9.95 -10.28 -8.95
C TYR A 153 -8.84 -11.34 -8.98
N ASP A 154 -8.37 -11.68 -10.19
CA ASP A 154 -7.24 -12.58 -10.35
C ASP A 154 -5.92 -11.80 -10.41
N VAL A 155 -5.18 -11.82 -9.31
CA VAL A 155 -3.87 -11.16 -9.19
C VAL A 155 -2.74 -11.90 -9.94
N THR A 156 -3.02 -13.09 -10.48
CA THR A 156 -2.08 -13.84 -11.31
C THR A 156 -2.21 -13.49 -12.80
N ASP A 157 -3.30 -12.81 -13.19
CA ASP A 157 -3.50 -12.34 -14.55
C ASP A 157 -2.63 -11.11 -14.86
N VAL A 158 -1.54 -11.33 -15.57
CA VAL A 158 -0.60 -10.29 -16.01
C VAL A 158 -0.93 -9.72 -17.40
N SER A 159 -2.04 -10.14 -18.04
CA SER A 159 -2.41 -9.71 -19.40
C SER A 159 -2.64 -8.20 -19.53
N ASN A 160 -2.94 -7.54 -18.41
CA ASN A 160 -3.30 -6.12 -18.33
C ASN A 160 -2.20 -5.24 -17.71
N VAL A 161 -1.01 -5.78 -17.44
CA VAL A 161 0.11 -5.03 -16.83
C VAL A 161 1.22 -4.86 -17.85
N HIS A 162 1.75 -3.64 -17.96
CA HIS A 162 2.84 -3.33 -18.91
C HIS A 162 4.23 -3.64 -18.34
N ASP A 163 4.32 -3.79 -17.02
CA ASP A 163 5.52 -4.17 -16.28
C ASP A 163 5.22 -5.31 -15.28
N ASP A 164 6.25 -5.75 -14.57
CA ASP A 164 6.16 -6.80 -13.56
C ASP A 164 5.97 -6.23 -12.13
N GLU A 165 5.50 -4.97 -12.00
CA GLU A 165 5.32 -4.32 -10.69
C GLU A 165 4.34 -5.10 -9.80
N LEU A 166 3.28 -5.66 -10.39
CA LEU A 166 2.29 -6.46 -9.66
C LEU A 166 2.93 -7.70 -9.00
N GLU A 167 3.65 -8.50 -9.78
CA GLU A 167 4.33 -9.70 -9.25
C GLU A 167 5.45 -9.31 -8.29
N PHE A 168 6.18 -8.24 -8.57
CA PHE A 168 7.19 -7.69 -7.67
C PHE A 168 6.59 -7.29 -6.31
N ALA A 169 5.42 -6.65 -6.30
CA ALA A 169 4.70 -6.31 -5.07
C ALA A 169 4.26 -7.56 -4.31
N ARG A 170 3.72 -8.57 -5.00
CA ARG A 170 3.35 -9.87 -4.39
C ARG A 170 4.53 -10.50 -3.66
N ARG A 171 5.70 -10.51 -4.29
CA ARG A 171 6.94 -11.04 -3.71
C ARG A 171 7.43 -10.21 -2.52
N ARG A 172 7.41 -8.87 -2.62
CA ARG A 172 7.87 -8.00 -1.52
C ARG A 172 6.98 -8.03 -0.28
N LEU A 173 5.70 -8.37 -0.42
CA LEU A 173 4.78 -8.48 0.70
C LEU A 173 4.93 -9.79 1.50
N VAL A 174 5.70 -10.76 1.00
CA VAL A 174 6.00 -12.02 1.70
C VAL A 174 6.75 -11.76 3.00
N THR A 175 7.89 -11.08 2.93
CA THR A 175 8.75 -10.83 4.09
C THR A 175 8.03 -10.15 5.26
N PRO A 176 7.32 -9.01 5.09
CA PRO A 176 6.59 -8.40 6.20
C PRO A 176 5.47 -9.30 6.74
N ARG A 177 4.76 -10.05 5.88
CA ARG A 177 3.75 -11.02 6.33
C ARG A 177 4.37 -12.14 7.18
N THR A 178 5.44 -12.77 6.70
CA THR A 178 6.09 -13.87 7.41
C THR A 178 6.60 -13.42 8.78
N ILE A 179 7.19 -12.21 8.85
CA ILE A 179 7.62 -11.62 10.12
C ILE A 179 6.43 -11.46 11.06
N GLU A 180 5.33 -10.87 10.58
CA GLU A 180 4.14 -10.64 11.40
C GLU A 180 3.54 -11.96 11.92
N VAL A 181 3.32 -12.93 11.03
CA VAL A 181 2.79 -14.25 11.40
C VAL A 181 3.71 -14.97 12.39
N SER A 182 5.03 -14.87 12.23
CA SER A 182 5.99 -15.51 13.15
C SER A 182 6.05 -14.87 14.55
N CYS A 183 5.73 -13.58 14.64
CA CYS A 183 5.74 -12.83 15.91
C CYS A 183 4.35 -12.78 16.58
N ARG A 184 3.31 -13.28 15.89
CA ARG A 184 1.92 -13.19 16.34
C ARG A 184 1.65 -14.15 17.48
N ASP A 185 1.02 -13.65 18.53
CA ASP A 185 0.41 -14.47 19.58
C ASP A 185 -0.98 -14.92 19.11
N PRO A 186 -1.23 -16.24 18.91
CA PRO A 186 -2.52 -16.75 18.45
C PRO A 186 -3.69 -16.43 19.40
N LYS A 187 -3.42 -16.42 20.72
CA LYS A 187 -4.43 -16.15 21.75
C LYS A 187 -4.86 -14.68 21.70
N LEU A 188 -3.89 -13.76 21.64
CA LEU A 188 -4.20 -12.32 21.55
C LEU A 188 -4.79 -11.93 20.20
N TYR A 189 -4.34 -12.55 19.11
CA TYR A 189 -4.90 -12.26 17.79
C TYR A 189 -6.35 -12.76 17.68
N SER A 190 -6.68 -13.96 18.19
CA SER A 190 -8.05 -14.48 18.19
C SER A 190 -9.02 -13.72 19.11
N MET A 191 -8.55 -13.24 20.25
CA MET A 191 -9.37 -12.62 21.29
C MET A 191 -9.07 -11.13 21.50
N SER A 192 -8.56 -10.44 20.48
CA SER A 192 -8.09 -9.08 20.66
C SER A 192 -9.18 -8.18 21.27
N PRO A 193 -8.91 -7.56 22.43
CA PRO A 193 -9.94 -6.81 23.15
C PRO A 193 -10.21 -5.46 22.49
N TRP A 194 -11.48 -5.04 22.47
CA TRP A 194 -11.86 -3.72 21.96
C TRP A 194 -11.83 -2.69 23.09
N THR A 195 -10.71 -1.95 23.18
CA THR A 195 -10.40 -1.06 24.29
C THR A 195 -10.04 0.34 23.81
N THR A 196 -10.06 1.31 24.72
CA THR A 196 -9.65 2.68 24.46
C THR A 196 -8.83 3.23 25.63
N SER A 197 -7.77 3.98 25.32
CA SER A 197 -6.92 4.66 26.29
C SER A 197 -7.51 6.01 26.76
N LYS A 198 -8.54 6.52 26.06
CA LYS A 198 -9.15 7.82 26.40
C LYS A 198 -9.77 7.77 27.80
N PRO A 199 -9.61 8.80 28.65
CA PRO A 199 -10.24 8.81 29.97
C PRO A 199 -11.76 8.73 29.87
N LEU A 200 -12.42 8.19 30.91
CA LEU A 200 -13.89 8.28 30.97
C LEU A 200 -14.29 9.75 31.14
N PRO A 201 -15.29 10.23 30.37
CA PRO A 201 -15.88 11.54 30.59
C PRO A 201 -16.40 11.73 32.02
N GLU A 202 -16.27 12.94 32.55
CA GLU A 202 -16.71 13.28 33.92
C GLU A 202 -18.17 12.93 34.19
N TYR A 203 -19.06 13.12 33.20
CA TYR A 203 -20.48 12.81 33.32
C TYR A 203 -20.77 11.30 33.47
N LEU A 204 -19.86 10.41 33.03
CA LEU A 204 -19.97 8.97 33.27
C LEU A 204 -19.37 8.59 34.63
N LEU A 205 -18.26 9.23 35.01
CA LEU A 205 -17.65 9.02 36.32
C LEU A 205 -18.62 9.35 37.45
N SER A 206 -19.39 10.43 37.32
CA SER A 206 -20.40 10.82 38.32
C SER A 206 -21.57 9.82 38.45
N ARG A 207 -21.82 8.98 37.44
CA ARG A 207 -22.84 7.91 37.49
C ARG A 207 -22.34 6.64 38.17
N ILE A 208 -21.03 6.51 38.39
CA ILE A 208 -20.42 5.32 38.99
C ILE A 208 -20.31 5.55 40.49
N ALA A 209 -21.14 4.87 41.27
CA ALA A 209 -21.11 4.96 42.72
C ALA A 209 -19.84 4.28 43.29
N ASN A 210 -19.06 5.03 44.07
CA ASN A 210 -17.86 4.54 44.77
C ASN A 210 -16.85 3.83 43.84
N SER A 211 -16.70 4.27 42.60
CA SER A 211 -15.81 3.65 41.60
C SER A 211 -16.03 2.14 41.39
N ASN A 212 -17.26 1.66 41.61
CA ASN A 212 -17.61 0.25 41.47
C ASN A 212 -18.74 0.06 40.45
N ILE A 213 -18.69 -1.05 39.73
CA ILE A 213 -19.72 -1.49 38.79
C ILE A 213 -20.17 -2.90 39.14
N PHE A 214 -21.37 -3.26 38.70
CA PHE A 214 -21.88 -4.62 38.84
C PHE A 214 -21.84 -5.34 37.51
N ILE A 215 -21.30 -6.55 37.53
CA ILE A 215 -21.20 -7.42 36.36
C ILE A 215 -21.94 -8.72 36.65
N ASN A 216 -22.82 -9.12 35.74
CA ASN A 216 -23.49 -10.42 35.76
C ASN A 216 -22.66 -11.39 34.90
N ILE A 217 -22.03 -12.39 35.51
CA ILE A 217 -21.28 -13.44 34.81
C ILE A 217 -22.16 -14.67 34.65
N HIS A 218 -22.30 -15.15 33.42
CA HIS A 218 -23.15 -16.27 33.01
C HIS A 218 -22.31 -17.50 32.61
N ARG A 219 -22.74 -18.70 32.99
CA ARG A 219 -22.23 -19.98 32.48
C ARG A 219 -23.40 -20.95 32.32
N GLY A 220 -23.63 -21.42 31.10
CA GLY A 220 -24.84 -22.17 30.76
C GLY A 220 -26.10 -21.37 31.07
N THR A 221 -26.98 -21.91 31.91
CA THR A 221 -28.22 -21.26 32.36
C THR A 221 -28.08 -20.52 33.69
N THR A 222 -26.90 -20.56 34.30
CA THR A 222 -26.65 -19.97 35.62
C THR A 222 -25.94 -18.64 35.52
N SER A 223 -26.23 -17.72 36.45
CA SER A 223 -25.58 -16.41 36.50
C SER A 223 -25.30 -15.95 37.92
N GLN A 224 -24.25 -15.15 38.09
CA GLN A 224 -23.87 -14.57 39.38
C GLN A 224 -23.49 -13.10 39.19
N LYS A 225 -24.13 -12.23 39.97
CA LYS A 225 -23.80 -10.81 40.03
C LYS A 225 -22.61 -10.60 40.97
N ILE A 226 -21.59 -9.90 40.49
CA ILE A 226 -20.41 -9.51 41.27
C ILE A 226 -20.22 -8.00 41.23
N LYS A 227 -19.73 -7.45 42.34
CA LYS A 227 -19.27 -6.06 42.44
C LYS A 227 -17.77 -6.03 42.17
N VAL A 228 -17.34 -5.17 41.25
CA VAL A 228 -15.95 -5.01 40.83
C VAL A 228 -15.59 -3.52 40.80
N ALA A 229 -14.33 -3.18 41.06
CA ALA A 229 -13.85 -1.83 40.87
C ALA A 229 -13.68 -1.54 39.37
N VAL A 230 -13.86 -0.27 38.98
CA VAL A 230 -13.69 0.14 37.56
C VAL A 230 -12.26 0.02 37.04
N ASP A 231 -11.30 -0.06 37.97
CA ASP A 231 -9.88 -0.22 37.70
C ASP A 231 -9.42 -1.68 37.75
N ASP A 232 -10.29 -2.62 38.14
CA ASP A 232 -9.97 -4.04 38.13
C ASP A 232 -9.71 -4.52 36.70
N THR A 233 -8.73 -5.41 36.53
CA THR A 233 -8.46 -6.08 35.25
C THR A 233 -9.31 -7.35 35.12
N PRO A 234 -9.61 -7.80 33.89
CA PRO A 234 -10.27 -9.08 33.63
C PRO A 234 -9.72 -10.26 34.44
N ASP A 235 -8.39 -10.35 34.58
CA ASP A 235 -7.74 -11.44 35.32
C ASP A 235 -8.02 -11.37 36.82
N VAL A 236 -8.01 -10.16 37.41
CA VAL A 236 -8.42 -9.93 38.81
C VAL A 236 -9.91 -10.25 39.02
N ILE A 237 -10.76 -9.88 38.06
CA ILE A 237 -12.20 -10.17 38.10
C ILE A 237 -12.44 -11.68 38.08
N LEU A 238 -11.74 -12.42 37.22
CA LEU A 238 -11.83 -13.88 37.14
C LEU A 238 -11.35 -14.53 38.45
N GLN A 239 -10.20 -14.15 38.99
CA GLN A 239 -9.71 -14.67 40.27
C GLN A 239 -10.70 -14.42 41.42
N SER A 240 -11.26 -13.22 41.51
CA SER A 240 -12.29 -12.86 42.50
C SER A 240 -13.57 -13.68 42.34
N PHE A 241 -13.99 -13.91 41.08
CA PHE A 241 -15.13 -14.74 40.76
C PHE A 241 -14.92 -16.20 41.18
N PHE A 242 -13.79 -16.81 40.82
CA PHE A 242 -13.47 -18.19 41.19
C PHE A 242 -13.33 -18.38 42.70
N THR A 243 -12.75 -17.40 43.40
CA THR A 243 -12.67 -17.41 44.87
C THR A 243 -14.06 -17.40 45.51
N LYS A 244 -14.99 -16.58 45.01
CA LYS A 244 -16.39 -16.55 45.48
C LYS A 244 -17.16 -17.81 45.13
N MET A 245 -16.84 -18.42 43.99
CA MET A 245 -17.54 -19.59 43.45
C MET A 245 -16.90 -20.93 43.83
N ALA A 246 -15.84 -20.94 44.64
CA ALA A 246 -15.11 -22.15 45.03
C ALA A 246 -16.01 -23.27 45.58
N LYS A 247 -17.03 -22.93 46.38
CA LYS A 247 -18.01 -23.89 46.95
C LYS A 247 -19.21 -24.19 46.03
N LYS A 248 -19.27 -23.58 44.86
CA LYS A 248 -20.41 -23.61 43.92
C LYS A 248 -19.97 -23.94 42.47
N LYS A 249 -18.74 -24.43 42.26
CA LYS A 249 -18.22 -24.78 40.93
C LYS A 249 -19.13 -25.79 40.21
N SER A 250 -19.60 -26.81 40.93
CA SER A 250 -20.52 -27.83 40.40
C SER A 250 -21.85 -27.27 39.92
N LEU A 251 -22.38 -26.21 40.53
CA LEU A 251 -23.63 -25.57 40.13
C LEU A 251 -23.52 -24.82 38.79
N MET A 252 -22.31 -24.40 38.41
CA MET A 252 -22.04 -23.70 37.15
C MET A 252 -21.44 -24.60 36.06
N ASN A 253 -21.45 -25.92 36.25
CA ASN A 253 -20.83 -26.88 35.33
C ASN A 253 -19.35 -26.57 35.05
N ILE A 254 -18.60 -26.14 36.07
CA ILE A 254 -17.14 -25.96 35.97
C ILE A 254 -16.47 -27.23 36.51
N PRO A 255 -15.62 -27.93 35.72
CA PRO A 255 -14.88 -29.09 36.20
C PRO A 255 -13.98 -28.76 37.39
N GLU A 256 -13.75 -29.72 38.30
CA GLU A 256 -12.93 -29.47 39.51
C GLU A 256 -11.47 -29.16 39.16
N ASP A 257 -10.95 -29.79 38.11
CA ASP A 257 -9.57 -29.64 37.63
C ASP A 257 -9.30 -28.30 36.93
N TYR A 258 -10.35 -27.52 36.66
CA TYR A 258 -10.24 -26.26 35.93
C TYR A 258 -10.11 -25.06 36.89
N SER A 259 -9.27 -24.13 36.46
CA SER A 259 -8.91 -22.89 37.15
C SER A 259 -9.41 -21.66 36.39
N GLU A 260 -9.20 -20.47 36.94
CA GLU A 260 -9.48 -19.21 36.28
C GLU A 260 -8.71 -19.02 34.95
N GLN A 261 -7.57 -19.70 34.76
CA GLN A 261 -6.72 -19.56 33.57
C GLN A 261 -7.30 -20.28 32.34
N ASP A 262 -8.20 -21.25 32.58
CA ASP A 262 -8.84 -22.06 31.55
C ASP A 262 -10.06 -21.37 30.92
N PHE A 263 -10.43 -20.19 31.44
CA PHE A 263 -11.60 -19.44 31.00
C PHE A 263 -11.25 -18.02 30.60
N VAL A 264 -12.14 -17.45 29.78
CA VAL A 264 -12.13 -16.06 29.35
C VAL A 264 -13.50 -15.45 29.53
N LEU A 265 -13.55 -14.13 29.72
CA LEU A 265 -14.80 -13.39 29.73
C LEU A 265 -15.15 -12.99 28.31
N ARG A 266 -16.37 -13.32 27.86
CA ARG A 266 -16.92 -12.90 26.58
C ARG A 266 -18.17 -12.07 26.79
N VAL A 267 -18.42 -11.08 25.96
CA VAL A 267 -19.64 -10.26 26.03
C VAL A 267 -20.86 -11.12 25.69
N SER A 268 -21.92 -11.02 26.49
CA SER A 268 -23.16 -11.75 26.20
C SER A 268 -23.78 -11.29 24.87
N GLY A 269 -24.12 -12.25 24.00
CA GLY A 269 -24.68 -11.99 22.67
C GLY A 269 -23.68 -11.47 21.62
N ARG A 270 -22.40 -11.32 21.96
CA ARG A 270 -21.36 -10.86 21.03
C ARG A 270 -20.13 -11.76 21.06
N ASP A 271 -19.41 -11.80 19.96
CA ASP A 271 -18.12 -12.49 19.82
C ASP A 271 -16.97 -11.53 20.15
N GLU A 272 -17.04 -10.95 21.35
CA GLU A 272 -16.10 -9.97 21.86
C GLU A 272 -15.55 -10.41 23.21
N TYR A 273 -14.23 -10.51 23.32
CA TYR A 273 -13.55 -11.01 24.50
C TYR A 273 -13.03 -9.85 25.37
N ILE A 274 -13.10 -10.06 26.68
CA ILE A 274 -12.62 -9.16 27.72
C ILE A 274 -11.47 -9.88 28.43
N ILE A 275 -10.24 -9.57 28.03
CA ILE A 275 -9.03 -10.26 28.47
C ILE A 275 -7.87 -9.27 28.65
N GLY A 276 -6.84 -9.72 29.37
CA GLY A 276 -5.57 -9.00 29.56
C GLY A 276 -5.61 -7.97 30.68
N GLU A 277 -4.55 -7.17 30.78
CA GLU A 277 -4.29 -6.27 31.91
C GLU A 277 -4.95 -4.88 31.79
N THR A 278 -5.89 -4.73 30.87
CA THR A 278 -6.57 -3.44 30.67
C THR A 278 -7.67 -3.28 31.73
N PRO A 279 -7.78 -2.13 32.42
CA PRO A 279 -8.87 -1.85 33.34
C PRO A 279 -10.25 -2.04 32.70
N ILE A 280 -11.20 -2.64 33.41
CA ILE A 280 -12.52 -2.98 32.88
C ILE A 280 -13.29 -1.78 32.31
N LYS A 281 -13.06 -0.57 32.86
CA LYS A 281 -13.65 0.68 32.36
C LYS A 281 -13.19 1.09 30.96
N ASN A 282 -12.08 0.55 30.47
CA ASN A 282 -11.49 0.91 29.18
C ASN A 282 -12.03 0.07 28.01
N PHE A 283 -12.85 -0.94 28.27
CA PHE A 283 -13.48 -1.73 27.22
C PHE A 283 -14.68 -0.99 26.62
N HIS A 284 -14.77 -0.98 25.28
CA HIS A 284 -15.78 -0.19 24.56
C HIS A 284 -17.21 -0.62 24.92
N TRP A 285 -17.45 -1.93 25.00
CA TRP A 285 -18.74 -2.48 25.40
C TRP A 285 -19.15 -2.03 26.81
N ILE A 286 -18.22 -2.07 27.77
CA ILE A 286 -18.46 -1.64 29.15
C ILE A 286 -18.84 -0.16 29.18
N ARG A 287 -18.11 0.69 28.46
CA ARG A 287 -18.44 2.12 28.33
C ARG A 287 -19.81 2.36 27.70
N GLN A 288 -20.18 1.54 26.71
CA GLN A 288 -21.49 1.64 26.07
C GLN A 288 -22.62 1.30 27.03
N CYS A 289 -22.49 0.22 27.81
CA CYS A 289 -23.44 -0.13 28.87
C CYS A 289 -23.55 0.99 29.91
N LEU A 290 -22.42 1.53 30.39
CA LEU A 290 -22.40 2.65 31.34
C LEU A 290 -23.07 3.92 30.78
N LYS A 291 -22.85 4.21 29.49
CA LYS A 291 -23.49 5.35 28.81
C LYS A 291 -25.00 5.20 28.76
N LYS A 292 -25.50 4.02 28.40
CA LYS A 292 -26.94 3.74 28.32
C LYS A 292 -27.61 3.52 29.68
N GLY A 293 -26.85 3.11 30.69
CA GLY A 293 -27.37 2.65 31.97
C GLY A 293 -27.84 1.19 31.94
N ASP A 294 -27.32 0.39 31.01
CA ASP A 294 -27.66 -1.02 30.86
C ASP A 294 -26.90 -1.88 31.88
N GLU A 295 -27.48 -3.01 32.30
CA GLU A 295 -26.74 -4.01 33.07
C GLU A 295 -25.63 -4.64 32.22
N ILE A 296 -24.49 -4.97 32.85
CA ILE A 296 -23.34 -5.56 32.17
C ILE A 296 -23.44 -7.09 32.28
N HIS A 297 -23.60 -7.76 31.14
CA HIS A 297 -23.68 -9.23 31.05
C HIS A 297 -22.47 -9.80 30.32
N LEU A 298 -21.71 -10.65 31.01
CA LEU A 298 -20.56 -11.39 30.46
C LEU A 298 -20.78 -12.89 30.58
N VAL A 299 -20.18 -13.67 29.69
CA VAL A 299 -20.23 -15.14 29.66
C VAL A 299 -18.84 -15.66 29.99
N LEU A 300 -18.77 -16.63 30.90
CA LEU A 300 -17.56 -17.40 31.18
C LEU A 300 -17.41 -18.49 30.11
N ASP A 301 -16.42 -18.35 29.25
CA ASP A 301 -16.24 -19.21 28.08
C ASP A 301 -14.84 -19.81 28.03
N GLU A 302 -14.68 -20.88 27.25
CA GLU A 302 -13.35 -21.42 26.95
C GLU A 302 -12.67 -20.55 25.88
N PRO A 303 -11.34 -20.37 25.96
CA PRO A 303 -10.62 -19.62 24.94
C PRO A 303 -10.71 -20.34 23.58
N PRO A 304 -10.72 -19.60 22.45
CA PRO A 304 -10.67 -20.20 21.12
C PRO A 304 -9.44 -21.08 20.92
N ASP A 305 -9.60 -22.17 20.17
CA ASP A 305 -8.50 -23.06 19.79
C ASP A 305 -7.47 -22.32 18.93
N SER A 306 -6.22 -22.30 19.39
CA SER A 306 -5.09 -21.67 18.71
C SER A 306 -4.79 -22.27 17.35
N ASN A 307 -5.11 -23.55 17.12
CA ASN A 307 -4.87 -24.23 15.84
C ASN A 307 -5.75 -23.65 14.71
N GLN A 308 -6.84 -22.97 15.05
CA GLN A 308 -7.68 -22.29 14.07
C GLN A 308 -7.00 -21.05 13.46
N ASP A 309 -5.89 -20.60 14.06
CA ASP A 309 -5.10 -19.47 13.59
C ASP A 309 -3.93 -19.86 12.67
N GLU A 310 -3.75 -21.16 12.42
CA GLU A 310 -2.72 -21.64 11.51
C GLU A 310 -2.82 -20.99 10.13
N VAL A 311 -1.66 -20.70 9.57
CA VAL A 311 -1.49 -20.13 8.24
C VAL A 311 -0.87 -21.19 7.34
N GLN A 312 -1.34 -21.28 6.09
CA GLN A 312 -0.72 -22.16 5.10
C GLN A 312 0.73 -21.74 4.86
N LYS A 313 1.65 -22.70 4.92
CA LYS A 313 3.07 -22.43 4.64
C LYS A 313 3.24 -22.02 3.19
N GLU A 314 4.03 -20.98 2.97
CA GLU A 314 4.31 -20.47 1.64
C GLU A 314 5.54 -21.14 1.04
N GLU A 315 5.44 -21.49 -0.24
CA GLU A 315 6.55 -22.12 -0.98
C GLU A 315 7.48 -21.10 -1.64
N TRP A 316 7.17 -19.82 -1.53
CA TRP A 316 7.99 -18.75 -2.09
C TRP A 316 9.22 -18.48 -1.22
N PRO A 317 10.44 -18.53 -1.77
CA PRO A 317 11.60 -17.99 -1.07
C PRO A 317 11.40 -16.52 -0.69
N LEU A 318 11.98 -16.10 0.42
CA LEU A 318 11.92 -14.69 0.81
C LEU A 318 12.67 -13.84 -0.20
N VAL A 319 12.18 -12.64 -0.50
CA VAL A 319 12.97 -11.67 -1.27
C VAL A 319 13.67 -10.70 -0.32
N ASP A 320 14.81 -10.17 -0.74
CA ASP A 320 15.60 -9.30 0.11
C ASP A 320 14.98 -7.89 0.28
N ASP A 321 15.34 -7.20 1.36
CA ASP A 321 14.84 -5.84 1.61
C ASP A 321 15.43 -4.80 0.63
N CYS A 322 16.52 -5.15 -0.05
CA CYS A 322 17.23 -4.27 -0.97
C CYS A 322 16.71 -4.38 -2.42
N THR A 323 15.72 -5.22 -2.68
CA THR A 323 15.15 -5.47 -4.00
C THR A 323 14.62 -4.16 -4.60
N GLY A 324 14.94 -3.87 -5.86
CA GLY A 324 14.57 -2.62 -6.55
C GLY A 324 15.52 -1.43 -6.30
N VAL A 325 16.70 -1.66 -5.72
CA VAL A 325 17.67 -0.59 -5.42
C VAL A 325 18.69 -0.40 -6.54
N SER A 326 18.77 0.84 -7.04
CA SER A 326 19.66 1.32 -8.10
C SER A 326 21.10 1.70 -7.67
N GLY A 327 21.41 1.86 -6.39
CA GLY A 327 22.76 2.26 -5.90
C GLY A 327 22.99 3.77 -5.82
N TYR A 328 24.21 4.22 -5.49
CA TYR A 328 24.57 5.65 -5.31
C TYR A 328 25.15 6.28 -6.60
N HIS A 329 25.13 7.62 -6.67
CA HIS A 329 25.59 8.36 -7.85
C HIS A 329 27.05 8.07 -8.22
N GLU A 330 27.94 8.02 -7.24
CA GLU A 330 29.37 7.77 -7.48
C GLU A 330 29.61 6.38 -8.08
N GLN A 331 28.72 5.43 -7.81
CA GLN A 331 28.78 4.07 -8.33
C GLN A 331 28.21 3.99 -9.76
N LEU A 332 27.21 4.81 -10.07
CA LEU A 332 26.49 4.82 -11.35
C LEU A 332 27.03 5.82 -12.37
N THR A 333 27.84 6.79 -11.93
CA THR A 333 28.27 7.86 -12.83
C THR A 333 29.17 7.32 -13.94
N ILE A 334 28.97 7.85 -15.15
CA ILE A 334 29.81 7.55 -16.31
C ILE A 334 31.13 8.33 -16.29
N HIS A 335 31.17 9.44 -15.54
CA HIS A 335 32.32 10.31 -15.52
C HIS A 335 33.53 9.63 -14.87
N GLY A 336 34.66 9.61 -15.59
CA GLY A 336 35.90 9.01 -15.11
C GLY A 336 35.92 7.48 -15.08
N LYS A 337 34.97 6.81 -15.75
CA LYS A 337 34.92 5.34 -15.88
C LYS A 337 35.13 4.90 -17.32
N ASP A 338 35.63 3.68 -17.46
CA ASP A 338 35.70 2.97 -18.74
C ASP A 338 34.28 2.67 -19.23
N HIS A 339 33.91 3.21 -20.40
CA HIS A 339 32.57 3.08 -20.96
C HIS A 339 32.19 1.63 -21.28
N GLU A 340 33.16 0.76 -21.59
CA GLU A 340 32.89 -0.67 -21.84
C GLU A 340 32.44 -1.41 -20.58
N ARG A 341 32.72 -0.83 -19.40
CA ARG A 341 32.36 -1.39 -18.09
C ARG A 341 31.11 -0.76 -17.48
N VAL A 342 30.45 0.15 -18.19
CA VAL A 342 29.20 0.79 -17.73
C VAL A 342 28.02 -0.06 -18.15
N PHE A 343 27.24 -0.51 -17.18
CA PHE A 343 26.02 -1.30 -17.42
C PHE A 343 24.73 -0.57 -17.05
N THR A 344 24.82 0.52 -16.30
CA THR A 344 23.71 1.37 -15.86
C THR A 344 24.25 2.78 -15.65
N ILE A 345 23.47 3.78 -16.04
CA ILE A 345 23.86 5.20 -16.02
C ILE A 345 23.09 5.93 -14.92
N SER A 346 23.78 6.79 -14.18
CA SER A 346 23.14 7.72 -13.25
C SER A 346 22.24 8.71 -13.99
N LEU A 347 20.97 8.81 -13.59
CA LEU A 347 20.03 9.83 -14.06
C LEU A 347 20.59 11.26 -13.89
N TRP A 348 21.39 11.50 -12.85
CA TRP A 348 21.99 12.82 -12.61
C TRP A 348 23.08 13.24 -13.62
N ASP A 349 23.62 12.30 -14.41
CA ASP A 349 24.57 12.62 -15.49
C ASP A 349 23.84 13.09 -16.76
N CYS A 350 22.51 12.87 -16.85
CA CYS A 350 21.73 13.14 -18.04
C CYS A 350 21.31 14.63 -18.13
N ASN A 351 22.16 15.46 -18.73
CA ASN A 351 21.90 16.91 -18.89
C ASN A 351 21.00 17.28 -20.08
N ARG A 352 20.41 16.30 -20.78
CA ARG A 352 19.47 16.52 -21.90
C ARG A 352 18.08 16.89 -21.38
N LYS A 353 17.32 17.67 -22.18
CA LYS A 353 15.89 17.92 -21.93
C LYS A 353 15.08 16.65 -22.15
N PHE A 354 14.07 16.42 -21.32
CA PHE A 354 13.15 15.31 -21.49
C PHE A 354 12.21 15.59 -22.67
N ARG A 355 11.87 14.56 -23.44
CA ARG A 355 10.94 14.66 -24.56
C ARG A 355 10.11 13.38 -24.73
N VAL A 356 8.89 13.53 -25.22
CA VAL A 356 8.01 12.42 -25.59
C VAL A 356 7.55 12.59 -27.03
N LYS A 357 7.51 11.51 -27.81
CA LYS A 357 6.89 11.52 -29.12
C LYS A 357 5.42 11.15 -28.98
N ILE A 358 4.54 12.02 -29.45
CA ILE A 358 3.11 11.69 -29.58
C ILE A 358 2.90 11.13 -30.98
N ILE A 359 2.65 9.83 -31.10
CA ILE A 359 2.37 9.19 -32.40
C ILE A 359 0.94 9.57 -32.82
N GLY A 360 -0.04 9.18 -32.01
CA GLY A 360 -1.46 9.35 -32.34
C GLY A 360 -2.39 8.79 -31.29
N ILE A 361 -3.69 8.95 -31.52
CA ILE A 361 -4.76 8.34 -30.74
C ILE A 361 -5.68 7.52 -31.63
N ASP A 362 -6.20 6.43 -31.06
CA ASP A 362 -7.17 5.52 -31.67
C ASP A 362 -8.46 5.54 -30.82
N ILE A 363 -9.61 5.71 -31.46
CA ILE A 363 -10.84 6.13 -30.81
C ILE A 363 -11.97 5.16 -31.19
N PRO A 364 -12.27 4.17 -30.35
CA PRO A 364 -13.26 3.14 -30.69
C PRO A 364 -14.70 3.67 -30.75
N ILE A 365 -15.01 4.75 -30.01
CA ILE A 365 -16.35 5.34 -29.95
C ILE A 365 -16.24 6.86 -30.14
N LEU A 366 -16.57 7.33 -31.35
CA LEU A 366 -16.55 8.75 -31.67
C LEU A 366 -17.67 9.54 -30.96
N PRO A 367 -17.42 10.81 -30.59
CA PRO A 367 -18.47 11.72 -30.17
C PRO A 367 -19.50 11.93 -31.29
N ARG A 368 -20.77 12.13 -30.92
CA ARG A 368 -21.87 12.36 -31.89
C ARG A 368 -21.74 13.66 -32.71
N ASN A 369 -20.82 14.56 -32.33
CA ASN A 369 -20.63 15.83 -33.00
C ASN A 369 -19.36 15.78 -33.87
N THR A 370 -19.52 15.98 -35.17
CA THR A 370 -18.46 15.84 -36.17
C THR A 370 -17.60 17.09 -36.33
N ASP A 371 -18.05 18.26 -35.83
CA ASP A 371 -17.33 19.54 -35.96
C ASP A 371 -16.45 19.84 -34.74
N LEU A 372 -15.66 18.84 -34.33
CA LEU A 372 -14.79 18.92 -33.18
C LEU A 372 -13.32 18.83 -33.60
N THR A 373 -12.49 19.62 -32.92
CA THR A 373 -11.03 19.54 -32.99
C THR A 373 -10.50 18.98 -31.69
N VAL A 374 -9.43 18.21 -31.78
CA VAL A 374 -8.77 17.55 -30.67
C VAL A 374 -7.29 17.89 -30.63
N PHE A 375 -6.73 18.04 -29.44
CA PHE A 375 -5.29 18.13 -29.21
C PHE A 375 -4.91 17.38 -27.93
N VAL A 376 -3.63 17.03 -27.84
CA VAL A 376 -3.05 16.39 -26.65
C VAL A 376 -2.29 17.47 -25.88
N GLU A 377 -2.63 17.62 -24.61
CA GLU A 377 -1.81 18.34 -23.65
C GLU A 377 -1.01 17.34 -22.82
N ALA A 378 0.29 17.56 -22.74
CA ALA A 378 1.23 16.74 -21.99
C ALA A 378 1.85 17.57 -20.86
N ASN A 379 1.67 17.10 -19.63
CA ASN A 379 2.08 17.77 -18.41
C ASN A 379 3.04 16.87 -17.63
N ILE A 380 4.17 17.42 -17.16
CA ILE A 380 5.06 16.75 -16.20
C ILE A 380 4.79 17.38 -14.84
N GLN A 381 4.35 16.57 -13.88
CA GLN A 381 3.92 17.02 -12.56
C GLN A 381 4.62 16.23 -11.45
N HIS A 382 4.76 16.84 -10.27
CA HIS A 382 5.17 16.18 -9.04
C HIS A 382 4.34 16.72 -7.87
N GLY A 383 3.43 15.90 -7.35
CA GLY A 383 2.41 16.37 -6.42
C GLY A 383 1.59 17.50 -7.04
N GLN A 384 1.50 18.64 -6.35
CA GLN A 384 0.80 19.83 -6.87
C GLN A 384 1.63 20.68 -7.85
N GLN A 385 2.91 20.37 -8.05
CA GLN A 385 3.80 21.20 -8.86
C GLN A 385 3.77 20.78 -10.32
N LEU A 386 3.33 21.67 -11.20
CA LEU A 386 3.56 21.55 -12.64
C LEU A 386 5.03 21.90 -12.93
N LEU A 387 5.80 20.91 -13.39
CA LEU A 387 7.23 21.07 -13.69
C LEU A 387 7.45 21.55 -15.12
N SER A 388 6.69 21.03 -16.10
CA SER A 388 6.71 21.50 -17.48
C SER A 388 5.45 21.07 -18.23
N GLN A 389 5.03 21.86 -19.21
CA GLN A 389 3.82 21.61 -20.03
C GLN A 389 4.13 21.81 -21.52
N ARG A 390 3.53 20.96 -22.37
CA ARG A 390 3.57 21.06 -23.84
C ARG A 390 2.24 20.60 -24.43
N ARG A 391 1.89 21.08 -25.62
CA ARG A 391 0.68 20.65 -26.34
C ARG A 391 0.97 20.37 -27.80
N THR A 392 0.19 19.49 -28.41
CA THR A 392 0.19 19.28 -29.85
C THR A 392 -0.67 20.33 -30.57
N THR A 393 -0.57 20.41 -31.89
CA THR A 393 -1.48 21.21 -32.72
C THR A 393 -2.87 20.59 -32.75
N ALA A 394 -3.93 21.40 -32.75
CA ALA A 394 -5.29 20.88 -32.92
C ALA A 394 -5.50 20.23 -34.30
N LYS A 395 -6.17 19.07 -34.32
CA LYS A 395 -6.54 18.32 -35.53
C LYS A 395 -8.03 17.95 -35.50
N PRO A 396 -8.67 17.65 -36.64
CA PRO A 396 -10.03 17.12 -36.65
C PRO A 396 -10.18 15.87 -35.79
N PHE A 397 -11.30 15.74 -35.09
CA PHE A 397 -11.58 14.60 -34.22
C PHE A 397 -12.15 13.43 -35.03
N THR A 398 -11.26 12.59 -35.56
CA THR A 398 -11.56 11.39 -36.37
C THR A 398 -11.27 10.10 -35.59
N GLU A 399 -11.63 8.92 -36.12
CA GLU A 399 -11.40 7.61 -35.47
C GLU A 399 -9.93 7.38 -35.12
N GLU A 400 -9.04 7.84 -36.00
CA GLU A 400 -7.60 7.88 -35.79
C GLU A 400 -7.10 9.30 -35.98
N VAL A 401 -6.22 9.77 -35.09
CA VAL A 401 -5.57 11.08 -35.22
C VAL A 401 -4.07 10.92 -34.99
N LEU A 402 -3.29 11.19 -36.04
CA LEU A 402 -1.82 11.06 -36.00
C LEU A 402 -1.16 12.42 -35.90
N TRP A 403 -0.30 12.63 -34.91
CA TRP A 403 0.57 13.81 -34.82
C TRP A 403 2.00 13.51 -35.26
N ASN A 404 2.56 12.39 -34.78
CA ASN A 404 3.94 11.97 -35.00
C ASN A 404 4.99 13.05 -34.68
N ILE A 405 4.79 13.82 -33.60
CA ILE A 405 5.69 14.93 -33.22
C ILE A 405 6.41 14.65 -31.90
N TRP A 406 7.61 15.20 -31.75
CA TRP A 406 8.30 15.26 -30.46
C TRP A 406 7.88 16.51 -29.68
N LEU A 407 7.43 16.32 -28.45
CA LEU A 407 7.23 17.37 -27.47
C LEU A 407 8.47 17.40 -26.55
N GLU A 408 9.30 18.43 -26.67
CA GLU A 408 10.45 18.67 -25.79
C GLU A 408 10.06 19.58 -24.63
N PHE A 409 10.21 19.10 -23.40
CA PHE A 409 9.84 19.80 -22.18
C PHE A 409 10.97 20.69 -21.67
N ASP A 410 10.62 21.76 -20.94
CA ASP A 410 11.62 22.64 -20.32
C ASP A 410 12.10 22.09 -18.97
N ILE A 411 12.42 20.80 -18.93
CA ILE A 411 13.00 20.13 -17.77
C ILE A 411 14.06 19.15 -18.25
N LYS A 412 15.18 19.09 -17.53
CA LYS A 412 16.26 18.15 -17.82
C LYS A 412 15.98 16.81 -17.17
N ILE A 413 16.48 15.74 -17.78
CA ILE A 413 16.32 14.37 -17.26
C ILE A 413 16.88 14.26 -15.84
N LYS A 414 18.05 14.85 -15.57
CA LYS A 414 18.67 14.86 -14.24
C LYS A 414 17.83 15.48 -13.12
N ASP A 415 16.87 16.33 -13.48
CA ASP A 415 16.04 17.11 -12.58
C ASP A 415 14.65 16.48 -12.38
N LEU A 416 14.40 15.29 -12.95
CA LEU A 416 13.18 14.53 -12.76
C LEU A 416 13.16 13.87 -11.36
N PRO A 417 12.21 14.20 -10.47
CA PRO A 417 12.04 13.52 -9.20
C PRO A 417 11.42 12.13 -9.38
N LYS A 418 11.59 11.23 -8.39
CA LYS A 418 11.04 9.86 -8.42
C LYS A 418 9.53 9.81 -8.69
N GLY A 419 8.78 10.72 -8.08
CA GLY A 419 7.32 10.82 -8.25
C GLY A 419 6.88 11.61 -9.48
N ALA A 420 7.76 11.87 -10.46
CA ALA A 420 7.41 12.62 -11.66
C ALA A 420 6.38 11.84 -12.50
N LEU A 421 5.25 12.50 -12.75
CA LEU A 421 4.11 11.95 -13.48
C LEU A 421 3.98 12.66 -14.83
N LEU A 422 4.00 11.90 -15.92
CA LEU A 422 3.63 12.37 -17.24
C LEU A 422 2.12 12.18 -17.42
N THR A 423 1.38 13.28 -17.39
CA THR A 423 -0.08 13.33 -17.57
C THR A 423 -0.39 13.72 -19.01
N LEU A 424 -1.07 12.84 -19.75
CA LEU A 424 -1.52 13.09 -21.12
C LEU A 424 -3.03 13.28 -21.12
N GLN A 425 -3.47 14.43 -21.61
CA GLN A 425 -4.85 14.89 -21.54
C GLN A 425 -5.38 15.22 -22.94
N ILE A 426 -6.57 14.72 -23.25
CA ILE A 426 -7.24 14.94 -24.54
C ILE A 426 -8.27 16.04 -24.37
N TYR A 427 -7.98 17.18 -24.98
CA TYR A 427 -8.88 18.31 -25.01
C TYR A 427 -9.59 18.38 -26.36
N CYS A 428 -10.87 18.75 -26.29
CA CYS A 428 -11.73 18.90 -27.44
C CYS A 428 -12.34 20.31 -27.48
N GLY A 429 -12.39 20.93 -28.65
CA GLY A 429 -13.01 22.25 -28.86
C GLY A 429 -13.72 22.34 -30.21
N LYS A 430 -14.63 23.31 -30.37
CA LYS A 430 -15.29 23.56 -31.66
C LYS A 430 -14.28 24.06 -32.69
N THR A 431 -14.44 23.63 -33.95
CA THR A 431 -13.60 24.08 -35.06
C THR A 431 -13.66 25.61 -35.20
N PRO A 432 -12.52 26.32 -35.28
CA PRO A 432 -12.52 27.75 -35.54
C PRO A 432 -13.12 28.04 -36.92
N PRO A 433 -13.97 29.08 -37.09
CA PRO A 433 -14.46 29.47 -38.39
C PRO A 433 -13.27 29.90 -39.28
N PRO A 434 -13.29 29.62 -40.59
CA PRO A 434 -12.22 30.02 -41.49
C PRO A 434 -12.15 31.56 -41.56
N SER A 435 -11.19 32.16 -40.84
CA SER A 435 -10.92 33.60 -40.94
C SER A 435 -10.22 33.89 -42.27
N ALA A 436 -10.82 34.77 -43.06
CA ALA A 436 -10.28 35.28 -44.31
C ALA A 436 -8.89 35.93 -44.11
N LYS A 437 -7.92 35.53 -44.94
CA LYS A 437 -6.65 36.19 -45.30
C LYS A 437 -6.05 37.17 -44.25
N GLY A 438 -5.01 36.72 -43.54
CA GLY A 438 -4.10 37.59 -42.79
C GLY A 438 -2.73 36.93 -42.60
N ASN A 439 -1.66 37.68 -42.85
CA ASN A 439 -0.26 37.23 -43.00
C ASN A 439 0.33 36.39 -41.84
N PRO A 440 1.33 35.52 -42.12
CA PRO A 440 2.05 34.79 -41.08
C PRO A 440 3.17 35.67 -40.49
N HIS A 441 3.03 36.05 -39.21
CA HIS A 441 4.16 36.47 -38.38
C HIS A 441 4.22 35.55 -37.15
N PRO A 442 5.41 35.03 -36.76
CA PRO A 442 5.55 34.23 -35.56
C PRO A 442 5.65 35.17 -34.35
N GLN A 443 4.70 35.08 -33.41
CA GLN A 443 4.84 35.65 -32.07
C GLN A 443 5.06 34.54 -31.05
N ASP A 444 6.29 34.49 -30.53
CA ASP A 444 6.67 33.78 -29.32
C ASP A 444 6.25 34.61 -28.10
N SER A 445 5.09 34.31 -27.50
CA SER A 445 4.77 34.68 -26.11
C SER A 445 3.57 33.88 -25.58
N PRO A 446 3.62 33.28 -24.38
CA PRO A 446 2.52 32.55 -23.80
C PRO A 446 1.61 33.51 -23.02
N SER A 447 0.75 34.25 -23.70
CA SER A 447 -0.29 35.02 -23.01
C SER A 447 -1.57 35.15 -23.86
N SER A 448 -2.63 34.58 -23.31
CA SER A 448 -4.05 34.69 -23.68
C SER A 448 -4.46 34.24 -25.09
N ASP A 449 -4.68 32.92 -25.24
CA ASP A 449 -5.55 32.38 -26.30
C ASP A 449 -7.03 32.70 -25.99
N PRO A 450 -7.91 32.82 -27.01
CA PRO A 450 -9.31 33.18 -26.83
C PRO A 450 -10.04 32.07 -26.06
N LYS A 451 -10.97 32.44 -25.17
CA LYS A 451 -11.86 31.53 -24.42
C LYS A 451 -12.81 30.77 -25.35
N TYR A 452 -12.30 29.84 -26.16
CA TYR A 452 -13.11 28.76 -26.70
C TYR A 452 -13.31 27.74 -25.59
N LYS A 453 -14.55 27.31 -25.39
CA LYS A 453 -14.95 26.35 -24.36
C LYS A 453 -14.37 24.97 -24.69
N THR A 454 -13.07 24.77 -24.43
CA THR A 454 -12.39 23.49 -24.56
C THR A 454 -12.79 22.59 -23.40
N GLN A 455 -13.08 21.33 -23.71
CA GLN A 455 -13.50 20.32 -22.74
C GLN A 455 -12.44 19.24 -22.66
N LEU A 456 -12.00 18.92 -21.44
CA LEU A 456 -11.19 17.74 -21.18
C LEU A 456 -12.07 16.49 -21.26
N LEU A 457 -11.69 15.52 -22.10
CA LEU A 457 -12.47 14.32 -22.34
C LEU A 457 -11.82 13.06 -21.81
N TYR A 458 -10.50 12.94 -21.98
CA TYR A 458 -9.76 11.74 -21.59
C TYR A 458 -8.43 12.12 -20.94
N TYR A 459 -7.93 11.23 -20.09
CA TYR A 459 -6.61 11.36 -19.52
C TYR A 459 -5.93 9.98 -19.38
N VAL A 460 -4.61 9.99 -19.34
CA VAL A 460 -3.82 8.87 -18.83
C VAL A 460 -2.56 9.41 -18.17
N ASN A 461 -2.12 8.77 -17.10
CA ASN A 461 -0.95 9.18 -16.34
C ASN A 461 0.10 8.07 -16.40
N LEU A 462 1.37 8.44 -16.57
CA LEU A 462 2.51 7.52 -16.61
C LEU A 462 3.59 7.99 -15.65
N LEU A 463 3.96 7.16 -14.68
CA LEU A 463 5.13 7.43 -13.84
C LEU A 463 6.40 7.32 -14.68
N MET A 464 7.17 8.39 -14.73
CA MET A 464 8.36 8.48 -15.58
C MET A 464 9.52 7.65 -15.04
N ILE A 465 9.59 7.51 -13.72
CA ILE A 465 10.54 6.66 -13.01
C ILE A 465 9.74 5.51 -12.40
N ASP A 466 10.13 4.28 -12.73
CA ASP A 466 9.42 3.07 -12.31
C ASP A 466 9.68 2.68 -10.85
N HIS A 467 9.07 1.57 -10.40
CA HIS A 467 9.22 1.06 -9.04
C HIS A 467 10.65 0.65 -8.67
N ARG A 468 11.51 0.42 -9.67
CA ARG A 468 12.95 0.10 -9.52
C ARG A 468 13.84 1.34 -9.56
N SER A 469 13.23 2.52 -9.61
CA SER A 469 13.95 3.78 -9.77
C SER A 469 14.69 3.86 -11.11
N LEU A 470 14.17 3.24 -12.16
CA LEU A 470 14.67 3.34 -13.54
C LEU A 470 13.80 4.31 -14.35
N LEU A 471 14.43 5.11 -15.21
CA LEU A 471 13.73 5.96 -16.17
C LEU A 471 13.06 5.08 -17.22
N ARG A 472 11.76 5.28 -17.44
CA ARG A 472 11.01 4.57 -18.49
C ARG A 472 11.48 4.99 -19.88
N THR A 473 11.55 4.00 -20.78
CA THR A 473 12.02 4.17 -22.16
C THR A 473 11.16 3.35 -23.12
N GLY A 474 11.21 3.65 -24.41
CA GLY A 474 10.58 2.83 -25.44
C GLY A 474 9.16 3.22 -25.81
N ASP A 475 8.45 2.27 -26.41
CA ASP A 475 7.17 2.48 -27.07
C ASP A 475 6.03 2.09 -26.11
N TYR A 476 4.97 2.90 -26.02
CA TYR A 476 3.82 2.65 -25.15
C TYR A 476 2.52 2.82 -25.92
N VAL A 477 1.58 1.92 -25.65
CA VAL A 477 0.16 2.09 -25.99
C VAL A 477 -0.60 2.19 -24.67
N LEU A 478 -1.12 3.36 -24.38
CA LEU A 478 -1.79 3.67 -23.12
C LEU A 478 -3.28 3.83 -23.35
N HIS A 479 -4.07 2.98 -22.71
CA HIS A 479 -5.52 3.05 -22.74
C HIS A 479 -6.01 4.12 -21.74
N MET A 480 -6.80 5.05 -22.24
CA MET A 480 -7.15 6.28 -21.54
C MET A 480 -8.46 6.15 -20.75
N TRP A 481 -8.53 6.92 -19.66
CA TRP A 481 -9.72 7.04 -18.84
C TRP A 481 -10.60 8.18 -19.35
N LYS A 482 -11.90 7.92 -19.45
CA LYS A 482 -12.89 8.94 -19.82
C LYS A 482 -13.26 9.78 -18.61
N ILE A 483 -13.28 11.10 -18.79
CA ILE A 483 -13.80 12.02 -17.77
C ILE A 483 -15.33 12.04 -17.89
N PRO A 484 -16.07 11.71 -16.82
CA PRO A 484 -17.53 11.72 -16.85
C PRO A 484 -18.04 13.16 -17.06
N GLY A 485 -18.75 13.39 -18.17
CA GLY A 485 -19.30 14.71 -18.49
C GLY A 485 -20.68 14.93 -17.87
N LYS A 486 -20.77 15.71 -16.79
CA LYS A 486 -22.02 16.39 -16.35
C LYS A 486 -21.72 17.69 -15.57
N GLY A 487 -22.19 18.81 -16.12
CA GLY A 487 -22.39 20.09 -15.41
C GLY A 487 -21.17 21.01 -15.32
N GLU A 488 -21.34 22.29 -15.66
CA GLU A 488 -20.34 23.37 -15.53
C GLU A 488 -19.98 23.73 -14.08
N GLU A 489 -20.42 22.96 -13.07
CA GLU A 489 -20.26 23.31 -11.65
C GLU A 489 -19.91 22.12 -10.74
N GLN A 490 -19.18 21.13 -11.25
CA GLN A 490 -18.42 20.22 -10.38
C GLN A 490 -16.93 20.44 -10.66
N GLY A 491 -16.18 20.79 -9.60
CA GLY A 491 -14.82 21.28 -9.67
C GLY A 491 -13.93 20.46 -10.60
N SER A 492 -13.03 21.16 -11.30
CA SER A 492 -11.98 20.60 -12.16
C SER A 492 -11.54 19.22 -11.66
N ILE A 493 -11.93 18.16 -12.38
CA ILE A 493 -11.42 16.82 -12.14
C ILE A 493 -9.92 16.91 -12.44
N ASN A 494 -9.14 16.98 -11.36
CA ASN A 494 -7.68 17.02 -11.40
C ASN A 494 -7.17 15.64 -11.84
N ALA A 495 -7.11 15.42 -13.16
CA ALA A 495 -6.67 14.16 -13.75
C ALA A 495 -5.29 13.72 -13.23
N ASP A 496 -4.44 14.67 -12.87
CA ASP A 496 -3.14 14.51 -12.23
C ASP A 496 -3.19 13.83 -10.85
N LYS A 497 -4.32 13.92 -10.15
CA LYS A 497 -4.53 13.30 -8.84
C LYS A 497 -5.11 11.88 -8.93
N LEU A 498 -5.36 11.40 -10.15
CA LEU A 498 -5.96 10.10 -10.42
C LEU A 498 -4.89 9.04 -10.74
N THR A 499 -5.34 7.81 -10.97
CA THR A 499 -4.49 6.63 -11.11
C THR A 499 -3.42 6.78 -12.21
N SER A 500 -2.25 6.19 -11.99
CA SER A 500 -1.21 5.97 -13.01
C SER A 500 -1.39 4.65 -13.77
N ALA A 501 -2.42 3.87 -13.43
CA ALA A 501 -2.76 2.68 -14.18
C ALA A 501 -3.41 3.06 -15.52
N THR A 502 -3.07 2.31 -16.56
CA THR A 502 -3.81 2.35 -17.83
C THR A 502 -5.22 1.77 -17.64
N ASN A 503 -6.18 2.20 -18.47
CA ASN A 503 -7.52 1.63 -18.45
C ASN A 503 -7.46 0.14 -18.88
N PRO A 504 -7.95 -0.81 -18.05
CA PRO A 504 -7.95 -2.23 -18.40
C PRO A 504 -8.97 -2.62 -19.47
N ASP A 505 -10.00 -1.80 -19.74
CA ASP A 505 -10.98 -2.03 -20.81
C ASP A 505 -10.40 -1.64 -22.18
N LYS A 506 -9.57 -2.51 -22.75
CA LYS A 506 -8.86 -2.25 -24.01
C LYS A 506 -9.78 -2.11 -25.22
N GLU A 507 -10.96 -2.75 -25.19
CA GLU A 507 -11.89 -2.79 -26.33
C GLU A 507 -12.67 -1.48 -26.48
N ASN A 508 -13.08 -0.85 -25.37
CA ASN A 508 -13.96 0.32 -25.40
C ASN A 508 -13.26 1.63 -25.04
N SER A 509 -11.97 1.59 -24.68
CA SER A 509 -11.20 2.78 -24.31
C SER A 509 -10.41 3.37 -25.48
N MET A 510 -10.31 4.70 -25.50
CA MET A 510 -9.37 5.40 -26.40
C MET A 510 -7.94 5.00 -26.04
N ALA A 511 -7.10 4.74 -27.04
CA ALA A 511 -5.68 4.47 -26.84
C ALA A 511 -4.83 5.65 -27.34
N ILE A 512 -3.75 5.97 -26.64
CA ILE A 512 -2.72 6.90 -27.10
C ILE A 512 -1.39 6.17 -27.25
N SER A 513 -0.78 6.32 -28.43
CA SER A 513 0.51 5.74 -28.77
C SER A 513 1.62 6.79 -28.61
N ILE A 514 2.62 6.48 -27.78
CA ILE A 514 3.76 7.38 -27.51
C ILE A 514 5.10 6.66 -27.60
N VAL A 515 6.18 7.44 -27.79
CA VAL A 515 7.57 6.95 -27.72
C VAL A 515 8.38 7.81 -26.76
N LEU A 516 9.03 7.15 -25.81
CA LEU A 516 10.07 7.73 -24.96
C LEU A 516 11.45 7.43 -25.57
N ASP A 517 12.42 8.33 -25.36
CA ASP A 517 13.79 8.12 -25.84
C ASP A 517 14.35 6.76 -25.36
N LYS A 518 15.01 6.03 -26.26
CA LYS A 518 15.75 4.79 -25.96
C LYS A 518 17.22 5.13 -25.71
N TYR A 519 17.84 4.50 -24.72
CA TYR A 519 19.23 4.72 -24.33
C TYR A 519 20.04 3.43 -24.45
N CYS A 520 21.35 3.55 -24.61
CA CYS A 520 22.26 2.40 -24.74
C CYS A 520 22.32 1.55 -23.46
N HIS A 521 22.13 2.18 -22.31
CA HIS A 521 22.10 1.52 -21.01
C HIS A 521 20.89 2.03 -20.20
N PRO A 522 20.35 1.22 -19.27
CA PRO A 522 19.34 1.69 -18.32
C PRO A 522 19.79 2.93 -17.57
N ILE A 523 18.88 3.89 -17.39
CA ILE A 523 19.13 5.11 -16.62
C ILE A 523 18.45 4.94 -15.27
N ALA A 524 19.22 4.99 -14.19
CA ALA A 524 18.74 4.78 -12.84
C ALA A 524 18.83 6.06 -12.01
N LEU A 525 17.74 6.39 -11.30
CA LEU A 525 17.73 7.42 -10.28
C LEU A 525 18.60 6.95 -9.10
N PRO A 526 19.70 7.65 -8.77
CA PRO A 526 20.57 7.24 -7.69
C PRO A 526 19.92 7.42 -6.31
N LYS A 527 20.32 6.60 -5.35
CA LYS A 527 20.06 6.82 -3.93
C LYS A 527 20.77 8.08 -3.46
N HIS A 528 20.07 8.86 -2.63
CA HIS A 528 20.67 10.03 -2.01
C HIS A 528 21.62 9.63 -0.89
N LYS A 529 22.83 10.21 -0.90
CA LYS A 529 23.77 10.08 0.20
C LYS A 529 23.61 11.29 1.12
N ILE A 530 23.42 11.04 2.41
CA ILE A 530 23.43 12.11 3.42
C ILE A 530 24.90 12.52 3.58
N ALA A 531 25.30 13.58 2.90
CA ALA A 531 26.62 14.18 3.09
C ALA A 531 26.67 14.87 4.47
N ALA A 532 27.84 14.83 5.11
CA ALA A 532 28.12 15.68 6.26
C ALA A 532 28.05 17.15 5.82
N ASP A 533 27.60 18.04 6.72
CA ASP A 533 27.60 19.47 6.42
C ASP A 533 28.99 19.89 5.92
N PRO A 534 29.10 20.66 4.82
CA PRO A 534 30.38 21.23 4.45
C PRO A 534 30.89 22.07 5.63
N PRO A 535 32.15 21.87 6.07
CA PRO A 535 32.76 22.70 7.11
C PRO A 535 32.85 24.13 6.57
N GLY A 536 31.96 25.01 7.02
CA GLY A 536 31.89 26.40 6.55
C GLY A 536 30.49 26.88 6.10
N GLY A 537 29.41 26.33 6.66
CA GLY A 537 28.06 26.87 6.44
C GLY A 537 28.03 28.38 6.69
N ARG A 538 27.59 29.14 5.68
CA ARG A 538 27.42 30.60 5.67
C ARG A 538 26.88 31.08 7.02
N ALA A 539 27.44 32.18 7.55
CA ALA A 539 27.01 32.82 8.78
C ALA A 539 25.47 32.77 8.90
N ARG A 540 24.97 32.09 9.94
CA ARG A 540 23.52 31.97 10.18
C ARG A 540 22.97 33.38 10.31
N VAL A 541 22.21 33.82 9.32
CA VAL A 541 21.52 35.11 9.38
C VAL A 541 20.46 34.96 10.46
N GLU A 542 20.59 35.72 11.55
CA GLU A 542 19.57 35.77 12.59
C GLU A 542 18.26 36.27 11.98
N MET A 543 17.18 35.52 12.19
CA MET A 543 15.86 35.88 11.66
C MET A 543 15.32 37.11 12.41
N PRO A 544 15.04 38.23 11.70
CA PRO A 544 14.41 39.40 12.30
C PRO A 544 13.07 39.05 12.95
N ASN A 545 12.74 39.71 14.07
CA ASN A 545 11.52 39.43 14.84
C ASN A 545 10.23 39.58 14.02
N GLN A 546 10.19 40.53 13.08
CA GLN A 546 9.04 40.72 12.18
C GLN A 546 8.84 39.51 11.26
N LEU A 547 9.92 38.99 10.68
CA LEU A 547 9.87 37.79 9.83
C LEU A 547 9.56 36.53 10.64
N ARG A 548 10.03 36.45 11.90
CA ARG A 548 9.64 35.37 12.83
C ARG A 548 8.13 35.35 13.06
N LYS A 549 7.54 36.52 13.33
CA LYS A 549 6.09 36.64 13.55
C LYS A 549 5.30 36.24 12.30
N GLN A 550 5.74 36.70 11.13
CA GLN A 550 5.14 36.30 9.85
C GLN A 550 5.24 34.79 9.62
N LEU A 551 6.39 34.18 9.90
CA LEU A 551 6.57 32.72 9.80
C LEU A 551 5.60 31.96 10.73
N GLU A 552 5.44 32.42 11.98
CA GLU A 552 4.51 31.83 12.94
C GLU A 552 3.04 31.96 12.49
N GLU A 553 2.65 33.12 11.94
CA GLU A 553 1.33 33.35 11.34
C GLU A 553 1.08 32.40 10.15
N ILE A 554 2.07 32.29 9.25
CA ILE A 554 2.01 31.35 8.12
C ILE A 554 1.85 29.92 8.64
N ILE A 555 2.62 29.49 9.64
CA ILE A 555 2.52 28.13 10.20
C ILE A 555 1.13 27.89 10.82
N ALA A 556 0.60 28.85 11.56
CA ALA A 556 -0.69 28.75 12.25
C ALA A 556 -1.91 28.77 11.31
N THR A 557 -1.75 29.26 10.09
CA THR A 557 -2.86 29.38 9.12
C THR A 557 -3.46 28.02 8.75
N ASP A 558 -4.73 27.99 8.35
CA ASP A 558 -5.41 26.77 7.87
C ASP A 558 -4.67 26.12 6.68
N LEU A 559 -4.80 24.80 6.56
CA LEU A 559 -4.12 23.99 5.56
C LEU A 559 -4.64 24.21 4.12
N LEU A 560 -5.90 24.60 3.97
CA LEU A 560 -6.50 24.89 2.67
C LEU A 560 -6.15 26.30 2.16
N ASN A 561 -5.51 27.13 2.99
CA ASN A 561 -5.06 28.44 2.56
C ASN A 561 -3.84 28.28 1.63
N PRO A 562 -3.93 28.68 0.35
CA PRO A 562 -2.81 28.57 -0.58
C PRO A 562 -1.67 29.49 -0.14
N LEU A 563 -0.46 28.96 -0.09
CA LEU A 563 0.75 29.75 0.18
C LEU A 563 1.04 30.68 -1.00
N THR A 564 1.26 31.96 -0.72
CA THR A 564 1.75 32.92 -1.71
C THR A 564 3.19 32.58 -2.11
N PRO A 565 3.67 33.04 -3.29
CA PRO A 565 5.08 32.88 -3.67
C PRO A 565 6.04 33.42 -2.61
N GLU A 566 5.69 34.54 -1.97
CA GLU A 566 6.46 35.19 -0.90
C GLU A 566 6.51 34.32 0.36
N ASP A 567 5.38 33.69 0.75
CA ASP A 567 5.35 32.76 1.88
C ASP A 567 6.28 31.56 1.63
N LYS A 568 6.26 31.02 0.40
CA LYS A 568 7.10 29.88 0.01
C LYS A 568 8.58 30.25 0.05
N GLU A 569 8.93 31.44 -0.44
CA GLU A 569 10.30 31.94 -0.39
C GLU A 569 10.76 32.14 1.05
N LEU A 570 9.93 32.73 1.91
CA LEU A 570 10.24 32.92 3.33
C LEU A 570 10.47 31.59 4.05
N LEU A 571 9.58 30.61 3.86
CA LEU A 571 9.68 29.25 4.41
C LEU A 571 10.98 28.58 3.98
N TRP A 572 11.33 28.67 2.69
CA TRP A 572 12.57 28.04 2.18
C TRP A 572 13.83 28.78 2.63
N HIS A 573 13.80 30.11 2.68
CA HIS A 573 14.92 30.94 3.14
C HIS A 573 15.26 30.62 4.62
N PHE A 574 14.25 30.55 5.48
CA PHE A 574 14.38 30.23 6.90
C PHE A 574 14.09 28.75 7.24
N ARG A 575 14.33 27.83 6.30
CA ARG A 575 14.01 26.39 6.43
C ARG A 575 14.55 25.70 7.69
N TYR A 576 15.71 26.14 8.20
CA TYR A 576 16.30 25.63 9.44
C TYR A 576 15.56 26.09 10.71
N GLU A 577 14.86 27.23 10.65
CA GLU A 577 13.94 27.66 11.70
C GLU A 577 12.59 26.95 11.54
N SER A 578 12.07 26.84 10.31
CA SER A 578 10.80 26.14 10.02
C SER A 578 10.82 24.68 10.50
N ILE A 579 11.91 23.93 10.29
CA ILE A 579 11.99 22.51 10.66
C ILE A 579 11.92 22.26 12.18
N LYS A 580 12.14 23.29 13.00
CA LYS A 580 11.97 23.22 14.47
C LYS A 580 10.50 23.13 14.87
N HIS A 581 9.57 23.48 13.98
CA HIS A 581 8.14 23.47 14.23
C HIS A 581 7.47 22.31 13.46
N PRO A 582 6.96 21.25 14.12
CA PRO A 582 6.34 20.11 13.44
C PRO A 582 5.19 20.50 12.49
N LYS A 583 4.39 21.50 12.85
CA LYS A 583 3.28 22.02 12.03
C LYS A 583 3.73 22.72 10.74
N ALA A 584 5.00 23.12 10.63
CA ALA A 584 5.53 23.79 9.45
C ALA A 584 5.88 22.82 8.31
N TYR A 585 6.05 21.52 8.59
CA TYR A 585 6.55 20.54 7.62
C TYR A 585 5.75 20.51 6.31
N PRO A 586 4.40 20.40 6.34
CA PRO A 586 3.61 20.38 5.10
C PRO A 586 3.80 21.64 4.24
N LYS A 587 3.86 22.81 4.88
CA LYS A 587 4.04 24.12 4.20
C LYS A 587 5.46 24.30 3.67
N LEU A 588 6.46 23.89 4.45
CA LEU A 588 7.86 23.90 4.03
C LEU A 588 8.07 22.99 2.81
N LEU A 589 7.54 21.77 2.85
CA LEU A 589 7.71 20.78 1.78
C LEU A 589 6.95 21.15 0.51
N SER A 590 5.81 21.84 0.62
CA SER A 590 5.09 22.39 -0.54
C SER A 590 5.78 23.61 -1.17
N SER A 591 6.75 24.21 -0.47
CA SER A 591 7.58 25.32 -0.95
C SER A 591 8.81 24.86 -1.74
N VAL A 592 9.19 23.59 -1.61
CA VAL A 592 10.35 23.00 -2.31
C VAL A 592 10.07 22.96 -3.81
N LYS A 593 11.05 23.37 -4.63
CA LYS A 593 11.03 23.19 -6.09
C LYS A 593 11.56 21.79 -6.41
N TRP A 594 10.66 20.83 -6.59
CA TRP A 594 11.01 19.43 -6.76
C TRP A 594 11.63 19.11 -8.13
N GLY A 595 11.43 19.99 -9.13
CA GLY A 595 12.08 19.93 -10.44
C GLY A 595 13.51 20.49 -10.47
N GLU A 596 14.18 20.61 -9.32
CA GLU A 596 15.58 21.00 -9.22
C GLU A 596 16.34 20.05 -8.30
N GLN A 597 17.19 19.19 -8.87
CA GLN A 597 17.87 18.11 -8.12
C GLN A 597 18.69 18.62 -6.92
N LYS A 598 19.28 19.81 -7.04
CA LYS A 598 20.07 20.44 -5.97
C LYS A 598 19.20 20.81 -4.75
N LEU A 599 18.01 21.34 -4.97
CA LEU A 599 17.10 21.73 -3.88
C LEU A 599 16.46 20.51 -3.22
N VAL A 600 16.18 19.45 -4.00
CA VAL A 600 15.76 18.15 -3.47
C VAL A 600 16.85 17.56 -2.58
N ALA A 601 18.12 17.63 -3.03
CA ALA A 601 19.26 17.18 -2.25
C ALA A 601 19.40 17.91 -0.91
N GLU A 602 19.26 19.25 -0.92
CA GLU A 602 19.23 20.07 0.31
C GLU A 602 18.05 19.72 1.23
N THR A 603 16.88 19.46 0.65
CA THR A 603 15.68 19.04 1.41
C THR A 603 15.95 17.73 2.16
N TYR A 604 16.56 16.73 1.52
CA TYR A 604 16.88 15.48 2.19
C TYR A 604 17.95 15.63 3.28
N GLN A 605 18.92 16.53 3.10
CA GLN A 605 19.87 16.88 4.16
C GLN A 605 19.18 17.56 5.34
N LEU A 606 18.20 18.43 5.07
CA LEU A 606 17.39 19.07 6.09
C LEU A 606 16.53 18.05 6.86
N LEU A 607 15.84 17.15 6.15
CA LEU A 607 15.01 16.09 6.73
C LEU A 607 15.82 15.03 7.50
N ALA A 608 17.14 14.97 7.33
CA ALA A 608 18.01 14.17 8.19
C ALA A 608 18.14 14.74 9.61
N LYS A 609 17.81 16.03 9.82
CA LYS A 609 17.83 16.77 11.10
C LYS A 609 16.43 16.98 11.68
N ARG A 610 15.50 16.05 11.44
CA ARG A 610 14.08 16.14 11.82
C ARG A 610 13.77 15.81 13.29
N GLU A 611 14.69 16.10 14.20
CA GLU A 611 14.59 15.71 15.62
C GLU A 611 13.30 16.25 16.27
N ALA A 612 12.93 17.50 15.96
CA ALA A 612 11.70 18.12 16.45
C ALA A 612 10.43 17.37 16.00
N TRP A 613 10.41 16.86 14.76
CA TRP A 613 9.30 16.05 14.26
C TRP A 613 9.26 14.70 14.97
N ASP A 614 10.40 14.03 15.11
CA ASP A 614 10.45 12.70 15.71
C ASP A 614 10.02 12.73 17.20
N GLN A 615 10.42 13.78 17.94
CA GLN A 615 10.14 13.94 19.37
C GLN A 615 8.77 14.57 19.68
N SER A 616 8.08 15.17 18.70
CA SER A 616 6.78 15.80 18.94
C SER A 616 5.72 14.79 19.39
N ALA A 617 4.70 15.26 20.12
CA ALA A 617 3.48 14.48 20.28
C ALA A 617 2.89 14.09 18.90
N LEU A 618 2.26 12.92 18.84
CA LEU A 618 1.63 12.43 17.62
C LEU A 618 0.33 13.21 17.36
N ASP A 619 0.39 14.11 16.40
CA ASP A 619 -0.78 14.75 15.80
C ASP A 619 -1.08 14.00 14.49
N VAL A 620 -2.12 13.16 14.50
CA VAL A 620 -2.44 12.24 13.39
C VAL A 620 -2.75 12.99 12.09
N GLY A 621 -3.26 14.22 12.19
CA GLY A 621 -3.57 15.05 11.02
C GLY A 621 -2.32 15.40 10.18
N LEU A 622 -1.18 15.65 10.83
CA LEU A 622 0.04 16.08 10.13
C LEU A 622 0.67 14.97 9.26
N PRO A 623 0.92 13.75 9.74
CA PRO A 623 1.42 12.68 8.89
C PRO A 623 0.41 12.28 7.80
N ILE A 624 -0.90 12.23 8.10
CA ILE A 624 -1.92 11.92 7.09
C ILE A 624 -1.88 12.95 5.96
N GLN A 625 -1.70 14.23 6.28
CA GLN A 625 -1.53 15.28 5.27
C GLN A 625 -0.33 15.00 4.36
N LEU A 626 0.82 14.60 4.92
CA LEU A 626 2.02 14.25 4.15
C LEU A 626 1.87 12.95 3.32
N LEU A 627 0.76 12.22 3.49
CA LEU A 627 0.40 11.06 2.67
C LEU A 627 -0.64 11.37 1.58
N ASP A 628 -1.10 12.63 1.49
CA ASP A 628 -2.04 13.03 0.45
C ASP A 628 -1.39 13.01 -0.96
N CYS A 629 -2.21 13.25 -1.99
CA CYS A 629 -1.77 13.31 -3.39
C CYS A 629 -0.82 14.48 -3.73
N ASN A 630 -0.77 15.51 -2.89
CA ASN A 630 0.07 16.68 -3.04
C ASN A 630 1.54 16.43 -2.68
N PHE A 631 1.81 15.38 -1.91
CA PHE A 631 3.17 14.97 -1.52
C PHE A 631 3.51 13.62 -2.15
N SER A 632 4.16 13.64 -3.33
CA SER A 632 4.56 12.41 -4.04
C SER A 632 5.94 11.86 -3.65
N ASP A 633 6.71 12.61 -2.85
CA ASP A 633 8.08 12.24 -2.49
C ASP A 633 8.12 11.03 -1.53
N GLU A 634 8.95 10.03 -1.87
CA GLU A 634 9.08 8.78 -1.11
C GLU A 634 9.64 9.02 0.31
N THR A 635 10.61 9.93 0.47
CA THR A 635 11.26 10.20 1.76
C THR A 635 10.29 10.90 2.72
N VAL A 636 9.53 11.86 2.20
CA VAL A 636 8.46 12.55 2.93
C VAL A 636 7.38 11.56 3.38
N ARG A 637 6.87 10.73 2.45
CA ARG A 637 5.86 9.71 2.76
C ARG A 637 6.37 8.69 3.76
N THR A 638 7.62 8.25 3.64
CA THR A 638 8.25 7.32 4.59
C THR A 638 8.32 7.92 6.00
N MET A 639 8.70 9.20 6.12
CA MET A 639 8.73 9.91 7.40
C MET A 639 7.34 10.01 8.04
N ALA A 640 6.30 10.24 7.22
CA ALA A 640 4.92 10.28 7.68
C ALA A 640 4.44 8.91 8.18
N VAL A 641 4.68 7.83 7.42
CA VAL A 641 4.35 6.46 7.84
C VAL A 641 5.07 6.11 9.14
N GLN A 642 6.37 6.42 9.26
CA GLN A 642 7.14 6.19 10.49
C GLN A 642 6.55 6.91 11.72
N LYS A 643 5.93 8.07 11.53
CA LYS A 643 5.26 8.79 12.62
C LYS A 643 3.95 8.11 13.01
N LEU A 644 3.21 7.57 12.04
CA LEU A 644 1.97 6.83 12.24
C LEU A 644 2.17 5.41 12.81
N GLU A 645 3.36 4.81 12.68
CA GLU A 645 3.71 3.56 13.37
C GLU A 645 3.55 3.66 14.91
N GLY A 646 3.46 4.89 15.46
CA GLY A 646 3.16 5.13 16.88
C GLY A 646 1.68 5.08 17.27
N LEU A 647 0.75 4.99 16.31
CA LEU A 647 -0.70 4.97 16.56
C LEU A 647 -1.14 3.76 17.39
N GLU A 648 -2.19 3.94 18.19
CA GLU A 648 -2.89 2.85 18.89
C GLU A 648 -3.94 2.22 17.98
N ASP A 649 -4.23 0.92 18.15
CA ASP A 649 -5.18 0.15 17.33
C ASP A 649 -6.58 0.80 17.23
N ASP A 650 -7.08 1.40 18.31
CA ASP A 650 -8.38 2.10 18.33
C ASP A 650 -8.35 3.32 17.39
N ASP A 651 -7.28 4.12 17.44
CA ASP A 651 -7.10 5.25 16.53
C ASP A 651 -6.93 4.77 15.08
N VAL A 652 -6.18 3.68 14.84
CA VAL A 652 -6.01 3.08 13.51
C VAL A 652 -7.37 2.73 12.88
N LEU A 653 -8.31 2.18 13.64
CA LEU A 653 -9.67 1.88 13.16
C LEU A 653 -10.46 3.13 12.72
N HIS A 654 -10.28 4.26 13.39
CA HIS A 654 -10.91 5.53 12.99
C HIS A 654 -10.34 6.06 11.67
N TYR A 655 -9.08 5.74 11.37
CA TYR A 655 -8.39 6.14 10.15
C TYR A 655 -8.26 4.99 9.13
N LEU A 656 -9.00 3.89 9.26
CA LEU A 656 -8.74 2.61 8.58
C LEU A 656 -8.88 2.57 7.06
N LEU A 657 -9.29 3.68 6.46
CA LEU A 657 -8.97 3.91 5.06
C LEU A 657 -7.46 4.07 4.81
N GLN A 658 -6.61 4.06 5.86
CA GLN A 658 -5.21 4.47 5.79
C GLN A 658 -4.14 3.52 6.42
N LEU A 659 -4.37 2.63 7.42
CA LEU A 659 -3.35 1.68 8.00
C LEU A 659 -3.96 0.49 8.80
N VAL A 660 -3.32 -0.70 8.98
CA VAL A 660 -3.95 -1.93 9.62
C VAL A 660 -3.02 -2.88 10.41
N GLN A 661 -3.44 -3.48 11.57
CA GLN A 661 -2.68 -4.47 12.40
C GLN A 661 -3.44 -5.61 13.19
N ASN A 662 -4.78 -5.75 13.20
CA ASN A 662 -5.52 -6.69 14.13
C ASN A 662 -6.72 -7.42 13.45
N LYS A 663 -7.25 -8.58 13.92
CA LYS A 663 -8.44 -9.28 13.36
C LYS A 663 -9.65 -8.39 13.09
N ARG A 664 -10.09 -7.60 14.08
CA ARG A 664 -11.26 -6.71 13.90
C ARG A 664 -10.98 -5.70 12.79
N ILE A 665 -9.78 -5.15 12.83
CA ILE A 665 -9.29 -4.19 11.85
C ILE A 665 -9.22 -4.84 10.46
N GLY A 666 -8.66 -6.03 10.38
CA GLY A 666 -8.48 -6.79 9.16
C GLY A 666 -9.80 -7.28 8.56
N HIS A 667 -10.84 -7.52 9.37
CA HIS A 667 -12.21 -7.74 8.91
C HIS A 667 -12.74 -6.53 8.13
N PHE A 668 -12.59 -5.32 8.67
CA PHE A 668 -13.00 -4.11 7.96
C PHE A 668 -12.12 -3.81 6.76
N LEU A 669 -10.80 -4.02 6.86
CA LEU A 669 -9.88 -3.91 5.73
C LEU A 669 -10.32 -4.80 4.56
N PHE A 670 -10.67 -6.06 4.82
CA PHE A 670 -11.15 -6.99 3.82
C PHE A 670 -12.36 -6.41 3.06
N TRP A 671 -13.38 -5.95 3.79
CA TRP A 671 -14.60 -5.44 3.18
C TRP A 671 -14.41 -4.11 2.46
N PHE A 672 -13.59 -3.20 2.98
CA PHE A 672 -13.28 -1.93 2.33
C PHE A 672 -12.49 -2.13 1.03
N LEU A 673 -11.44 -2.97 1.04
CA LEU A 673 -10.70 -3.27 -0.17
C LEU A 673 -11.57 -4.00 -1.20
N ARG A 674 -12.32 -5.03 -0.77
CA ARG A 674 -13.20 -5.80 -1.67
C ARG A 674 -14.28 -4.92 -2.31
N SER A 675 -14.89 -3.99 -1.57
CA SER A 675 -15.90 -3.09 -2.15
C SER A 675 -15.32 -2.17 -3.21
N GLU A 676 -14.11 -1.63 -2.99
CA GLU A 676 -13.45 -0.75 -3.95
C GLU A 676 -12.99 -1.50 -5.20
N ILE A 677 -12.47 -2.73 -5.03
CA ILE A 677 -12.15 -3.63 -6.16
C ILE A 677 -13.39 -3.86 -7.02
N ALA A 678 -14.54 -4.10 -6.41
CA ALA A 678 -15.78 -4.34 -7.14
C ALA A 678 -16.34 -3.09 -7.84
N GLN A 679 -16.06 -1.88 -7.34
CA GLN A 679 -16.67 -0.63 -7.84
C GLN A 679 -15.80 0.16 -8.81
N SER A 680 -14.47 0.10 -8.68
CA SER A 680 -13.57 1.01 -9.39
C SER A 680 -12.38 0.31 -10.04
N MET A 681 -12.36 0.29 -11.37
CA MET A 681 -11.24 -0.25 -12.15
C MET A 681 -9.93 0.53 -11.94
N HIS A 682 -9.98 1.76 -11.43
CA HIS A 682 -8.80 2.60 -11.23
C HIS A 682 -7.80 2.04 -10.22
N TYR A 683 -8.28 1.28 -9.22
CA TYR A 683 -7.50 0.84 -8.06
C TYR A 683 -7.55 -0.68 -7.81
N GLN A 684 -8.27 -1.43 -8.66
CA GLN A 684 -8.49 -2.87 -8.55
C GLN A 684 -7.22 -3.66 -8.25
N GLN A 685 -6.19 -3.55 -9.10
CA GLN A 685 -4.93 -4.30 -8.95
C GLN A 685 -4.22 -4.00 -7.63
N ARG A 686 -4.12 -2.71 -7.27
CA ARG A 686 -3.44 -2.26 -6.04
C ARG A 686 -4.12 -2.82 -4.80
N PHE A 687 -5.45 -2.76 -4.73
CA PHE A 687 -6.18 -3.28 -3.59
C PHE A 687 -6.22 -4.80 -3.57
N ALA A 688 -6.27 -5.44 -4.74
CA ALA A 688 -6.22 -6.89 -4.85
C ALA A 688 -4.91 -7.50 -4.33
N VAL A 689 -3.75 -6.91 -4.66
CA VAL A 689 -2.45 -7.42 -4.17
C VAL A 689 -2.28 -7.24 -2.65
N ILE A 690 -2.77 -6.13 -2.10
CA ILE A 690 -2.76 -5.91 -0.65
C ILE A 690 -3.70 -6.91 0.04
N LEU A 691 -4.87 -7.15 -0.54
CA LEU A 691 -5.85 -8.09 -0.02
C LEU A 691 -5.36 -9.54 -0.09
N GLU A 692 -4.70 -9.94 -1.19
CA GLU A 692 -4.05 -11.24 -1.30
C GLU A 692 -3.01 -11.43 -0.19
N ALA A 693 -2.15 -10.42 0.02
CA ALA A 693 -1.13 -10.49 1.06
C ALA A 693 -1.75 -10.68 2.45
N TYR A 694 -2.83 -9.95 2.75
CA TYR A 694 -3.57 -10.09 3.99
C TYR A 694 -4.22 -11.47 4.15
N LEU A 695 -4.94 -11.95 3.14
CA LEU A 695 -5.66 -13.24 3.18
C LEU A 695 -4.72 -14.43 3.36
N ARG A 696 -3.52 -14.37 2.75
CA ARG A 696 -2.46 -15.36 2.97
C ARG A 696 -1.92 -15.37 4.40
N GLY A 697 -2.10 -14.31 5.18
CA GLY A 697 -1.61 -14.20 6.56
C GLY A 697 -2.68 -14.24 7.65
N CYS A 698 -3.97 -14.13 7.31
CA CYS A 698 -5.01 -13.86 8.30
C CYS A 698 -5.46 -15.07 9.14
N GLY A 699 -5.08 -16.29 8.74
CA GLY A 699 -5.38 -17.55 9.43
C GLY A 699 -6.62 -18.28 8.90
N LYS A 700 -6.66 -19.61 9.05
CA LYS A 700 -7.73 -20.49 8.53
C LYS A 700 -9.14 -20.10 9.02
N ALA A 701 -9.29 -19.74 10.30
CA ALA A 701 -10.59 -19.34 10.85
C ALA A 701 -11.20 -18.16 10.10
N MET A 702 -10.38 -17.13 9.88
CA MET A 702 -10.85 -15.91 9.26
C MET A 702 -11.13 -16.08 7.77
N LEU A 703 -10.32 -16.88 7.06
CA LEU A 703 -10.59 -17.26 5.68
C LEU A 703 -11.94 -17.96 5.53
N LYS A 704 -12.26 -18.90 6.42
CA LYS A 704 -13.55 -19.60 6.44
C LYS A 704 -14.70 -18.63 6.74
N ASP A 705 -14.51 -17.70 7.66
CA ASP A 705 -15.50 -16.67 7.97
C ASP A 705 -15.76 -15.77 6.75
N PHE A 706 -14.72 -15.29 6.06
CA PHE A 706 -14.88 -14.48 4.85
C PHE A 706 -15.56 -15.25 3.72
N LEU A 707 -15.24 -16.53 3.52
CA LEU A 707 -15.91 -17.36 2.52
C LEU A 707 -17.43 -17.39 2.74
N LYS A 708 -17.87 -17.65 3.97
CA LYS A 708 -19.29 -17.63 4.33
C LYS A 708 -19.91 -16.25 4.10
N GLN A 709 -19.22 -15.19 4.50
CA GLN A 709 -19.74 -13.83 4.36
C GLN A 709 -19.88 -13.39 2.90
N VAL A 710 -18.88 -13.68 2.06
CA VAL A 710 -18.90 -13.40 0.61
C VAL A 710 -20.02 -14.20 -0.04
N GLN A 711 -20.09 -15.50 0.23
CA GLN A 711 -21.14 -16.37 -0.28
C GLN A 711 -22.54 -15.84 0.06
N VAL A 712 -22.79 -15.48 1.32
CA VAL A 712 -24.08 -14.92 1.74
C VAL A 712 -24.38 -13.61 1.03
N THR A 713 -23.39 -12.73 0.91
CA THR A 713 -23.57 -11.43 0.25
C THR A 713 -23.91 -11.60 -1.22
N GLU A 714 -23.24 -12.50 -1.93
CA GLU A 714 -23.51 -12.82 -3.34
C GLU A 714 -24.90 -13.45 -3.52
N LEU A 715 -25.28 -14.39 -2.64
CA LEU A 715 -26.60 -15.03 -2.65
C LEU A 715 -27.73 -14.00 -2.44
N LEU A 716 -27.60 -13.12 -1.45
CA LEU A 716 -28.58 -12.06 -1.18
C LEU A 716 -28.61 -11.00 -2.29
N HIS A 717 -27.46 -10.64 -2.85
CA HIS A 717 -27.38 -9.74 -4.00
C HIS A 717 -28.05 -10.32 -5.24
N LYS A 718 -27.87 -11.63 -5.49
CA LYS A 718 -28.55 -12.33 -6.58
C LYS A 718 -30.07 -12.28 -6.41
N VAL A 719 -30.59 -12.62 -5.22
CA VAL A 719 -32.03 -12.50 -4.93
C VAL A 719 -32.50 -11.05 -5.14
N THR A 720 -31.71 -10.08 -4.69
CA THR A 720 -32.04 -8.65 -4.85
C THR A 720 -32.12 -8.25 -6.32
N ARG A 721 -31.17 -8.67 -7.16
CA ARG A 721 -31.19 -8.40 -8.62
C ARG A 721 -32.38 -9.03 -9.31
N GLU A 722 -32.70 -10.28 -8.97
CA GLU A 722 -33.86 -10.99 -9.53
C GLU A 722 -35.17 -10.30 -9.14
N ILE A 723 -35.32 -9.91 -7.88
CA ILE A 723 -36.52 -9.19 -7.40
C ILE A 723 -36.60 -7.79 -8.03
N LYS A 724 -35.48 -7.08 -8.19
CA LYS A 724 -35.45 -5.79 -8.88
C LYS A 724 -35.92 -5.89 -10.34
N ALA A 725 -35.48 -6.91 -11.06
CA ALA A 725 -35.92 -7.15 -12.43
C ALA A 725 -37.45 -7.33 -12.51
N ILE A 726 -38.03 -8.06 -11.55
CA ILE A 726 -39.48 -8.30 -11.47
C ILE A 726 -40.25 -7.03 -11.07
N SER A 727 -39.70 -6.20 -10.18
CA SER A 727 -40.35 -4.97 -9.73
C SER A 727 -40.25 -3.82 -10.74
N ALA A 728 -39.18 -3.77 -11.54
CA ALA A 728 -38.96 -2.73 -12.54
C ALA A 728 -40.05 -2.73 -13.62
N GLU A 729 -40.68 -3.88 -13.88
CA GLU A 729 -41.81 -4.00 -14.81
C GLU A 729 -43.13 -3.44 -14.25
N LYS A 730 -43.28 -3.31 -12.92
CA LYS A 730 -44.58 -3.03 -12.28
C LYS A 730 -44.68 -1.70 -11.53
N TYR A 731 -43.59 -0.94 -11.40
CA TYR A 731 -43.50 0.35 -10.67
C TYR A 731 -44.11 0.37 -9.25
N ASP A 732 -44.41 -0.81 -8.67
CA ASP A 732 -45.00 -0.96 -7.34
C ASP A 732 -44.61 -2.31 -6.72
N VAL A 733 -44.41 -2.32 -5.40
CA VAL A 733 -44.07 -3.53 -4.63
C VAL A 733 -45.37 -4.27 -4.31
N THR A 734 -45.83 -5.05 -5.29
CA THR A 734 -47.05 -5.85 -5.10
C THR A 734 -46.85 -6.95 -4.05
N PRO A 735 -47.92 -7.39 -3.35
CA PRO A 735 -47.88 -8.55 -2.46
C PRO A 735 -47.30 -9.82 -3.12
N GLN A 736 -47.45 -9.93 -4.45
CA GLN A 736 -46.86 -11.00 -5.26
C GLN A 736 -45.33 -10.95 -5.27
N VAL A 737 -44.72 -9.77 -5.35
CA VAL A 737 -43.25 -9.59 -5.28
C VAL A 737 -42.74 -9.97 -3.90
N ILE A 738 -43.46 -9.61 -2.84
CA ILE A 738 -43.12 -9.99 -1.46
C ILE A 738 -43.23 -11.51 -1.26
N ALA A 739 -44.28 -12.15 -1.80
CA ALA A 739 -44.45 -13.61 -1.74
C ALA A 739 -43.31 -14.33 -2.48
N GLN A 740 -42.91 -13.82 -3.66
CA GLN A 740 -41.78 -14.36 -4.41
C GLN A 740 -40.43 -14.16 -3.69
N LEU A 741 -40.23 -13.01 -3.04
CA LEU A 741 -39.06 -12.78 -2.18
C LEU A 741 -39.00 -13.80 -1.05
N LYS A 742 -40.10 -13.99 -0.31
CA LYS A 742 -40.18 -14.98 0.78
C LYS A 742 -39.89 -16.39 0.30
N GLN A 743 -40.54 -16.82 -0.79
CA GLN A 743 -40.31 -18.13 -1.39
C GLN A 743 -38.85 -18.34 -1.82
N LYS A 744 -38.22 -17.32 -2.40
CA LYS A 744 -36.80 -17.38 -2.79
C LYS A 744 -35.89 -17.48 -1.57
N LEU A 745 -36.17 -16.74 -0.50
CA LEU A 745 -35.40 -16.78 0.74
C LEU A 745 -35.54 -18.12 1.47
N GLU A 746 -36.73 -18.71 1.51
CA GLU A 746 -36.98 -20.06 2.05
C GLU A 746 -36.14 -21.10 1.29
N ARG A 747 -36.22 -21.11 -0.04
CA ARG A 747 -35.40 -22.03 -0.86
C ARG A 747 -33.90 -21.86 -0.65
N LEU A 748 -33.47 -20.62 -0.39
CA LEU A 748 -32.08 -20.28 -0.16
C LEU A 748 -31.61 -20.78 1.21
N GLN A 749 -32.44 -20.59 2.24
CA GLN A 749 -32.26 -21.13 3.59
C GLN A 749 -32.09 -22.66 3.57
N ASP A 750 -32.89 -23.37 2.76
CA ASP A 750 -32.87 -24.84 2.74
C ASP A 750 -31.67 -25.47 2.02
N ASN A 751 -31.06 -24.77 1.05
CA ASN A 751 -30.10 -25.40 0.13
C ASN A 751 -28.69 -24.78 0.12
N LYS A 752 -28.54 -23.51 0.50
CA LYS A 752 -27.29 -22.75 0.24
C LYS A 752 -26.88 -21.77 1.33
N PHE A 753 -27.73 -21.49 2.32
CA PHE A 753 -27.43 -20.52 3.36
C PHE A 753 -26.64 -21.20 4.50
N PRO A 754 -25.53 -20.60 4.97
CA PRO A 754 -24.78 -21.16 6.09
C PRO A 754 -25.59 -21.09 7.39
N GLU A 755 -25.44 -22.11 8.25
CA GLU A 755 -26.14 -22.19 9.55
C GLU A 755 -25.81 -21.00 10.47
N CYS A 756 -24.56 -20.55 10.44
CA CYS A 756 -24.08 -19.41 11.20
C CYS A 756 -22.86 -18.76 10.52
N PHE A 757 -22.84 -17.42 10.52
CA PHE A 757 -21.74 -16.61 9.98
C PHE A 757 -21.65 -15.27 10.72
N ARG A 758 -20.46 -14.65 10.76
CA ARG A 758 -20.31 -13.27 11.25
C ARG A 758 -20.86 -12.28 10.23
N VAL A 759 -21.47 -11.18 10.67
CA VAL A 759 -22.00 -10.19 9.72
C VAL A 759 -20.90 -9.23 9.22
N PRO A 760 -20.90 -8.82 7.93
CA PRO A 760 -19.89 -7.93 7.37
C PRO A 760 -19.72 -6.57 8.07
N TYR A 761 -20.79 -5.99 8.60
CA TYR A 761 -20.77 -4.65 9.20
C TYR A 761 -20.36 -4.63 10.69
N ASP A 762 -20.36 -5.79 11.36
CA ASP A 762 -19.97 -5.91 12.77
C ASP A 762 -19.42 -7.33 13.02
N PRO A 763 -18.08 -7.52 13.09
CA PRO A 763 -17.48 -8.83 13.32
C PRO A 763 -17.78 -9.43 14.70
N GLY A 764 -18.31 -8.64 15.63
CA GLY A 764 -18.77 -9.10 16.94
C GLY A 764 -20.17 -9.73 16.89
N LEU A 765 -20.92 -9.61 15.80
CA LEU A 765 -22.25 -10.19 15.66
C LEU A 765 -22.22 -11.44 14.76
N LYS A 766 -22.91 -12.49 15.20
CA LYS A 766 -23.16 -13.71 14.44
C LYS A 766 -24.63 -13.76 14.04
N ALA A 767 -24.90 -13.99 12.76
CA ALA A 767 -26.21 -14.25 12.23
C ALA A 767 -26.41 -15.77 12.07
N GLY A 768 -27.57 -16.25 12.53
CA GLY A 768 -28.01 -17.63 12.34
C GLY A 768 -29.00 -17.76 11.17
N ALA A 769 -29.93 -18.69 11.30
CA ALA A 769 -31.00 -18.94 10.32
C ALA A 769 -31.83 -17.69 10.00
N LEU A 770 -32.25 -17.57 8.73
CA LEU A 770 -33.17 -16.53 8.29
C LEU A 770 -34.56 -16.74 8.90
N VAL A 771 -35.05 -15.73 9.62
CA VAL A 771 -36.42 -15.69 10.11
C VAL A 771 -37.31 -15.05 9.04
N VAL A 772 -37.76 -15.84 8.06
CA VAL A 772 -38.47 -15.32 6.86
C VAL A 772 -39.76 -14.57 7.22
N SER A 773 -40.40 -14.91 8.34
CA SER A 773 -41.64 -14.27 8.80
C SER A 773 -41.51 -12.77 9.08
N ILE A 774 -40.32 -12.30 9.49
CA ILE A 774 -40.06 -10.90 9.83
C ILE A 774 -39.41 -10.10 8.68
N ILE A 775 -39.13 -10.73 7.53
CA ILE A 775 -38.48 -10.08 6.39
C ILE A 775 -39.52 -9.29 5.58
N PHE A 776 -39.20 -8.02 5.30
CA PHE A 776 -40.03 -7.12 4.48
C PHE A 776 -39.21 -6.37 3.43
N PHE A 777 -39.88 -5.95 2.36
CA PHE A 777 -39.30 -5.13 1.30
C PHE A 777 -39.62 -3.65 1.57
N SER A 778 -38.60 -2.81 1.75
CA SER A 778 -38.77 -1.38 2.04
C SER A 778 -38.88 -0.54 0.75
N LEU A 779 -39.88 0.34 0.67
CA LEU A 779 -40.24 1.19 -0.49
C LEU A 779 -39.31 2.41 -0.73
N SER A 780 -38.07 2.40 -0.23
CA SER A 780 -37.16 3.54 -0.35
C SER A 780 -36.66 3.75 -1.80
N LYS A 781 -36.89 4.95 -2.37
CA LYS A 781 -36.53 5.40 -3.75
C LYS A 781 -35.05 5.27 -4.15
N VAL A 782 -34.13 5.03 -3.20
CA VAL A 782 -32.69 4.90 -3.45
C VAL A 782 -32.31 3.42 -3.46
N ARG A 783 -32.80 2.62 -4.43
CA ARG A 783 -32.33 1.22 -4.59
C ARG A 783 -32.35 0.75 -6.02
#